data_AF-A0A7C1FVE8-F1
#
_entry.id   AF-A0A7C1FVE8-F1
#
_cell.length_a   1.000
_cell.length_b   1.000
_cell.length_c   1.000
_cell.angle_alpha   90.00
_cell.angle_beta   90.00
_cell.angle_gamma   90.00
#
_symmetry.space_group_name_H-M   'P 1'
#
loop_
_entity.id
_entity.type
_entity.pdbx_description
1 polymer ?
#
loop_
_entity_poly.entity_id
_entity_poly.type
_entity_poly.pdbx_seq_one_letter_code
_entity_poly.pdbx_strand_id
1 'polypeptide(L)'
;MNILYICADAGIPIRGHKGAAVHVRALTDAFVRAGHSVTIVTPRPGPVDGPAPLADLIVVPPFLSPLPHPLSPSPLAGEGDEGDSGEAQTPQYRALTRLLFAAALEAMERRAFDFIYERYSLWSDVGARLAQATGRPLVLEVNAPLRLEAARYRTLPDPERAAQMERTQFMAANAISVVSQALRDYVIGQGAPPERVHVLPNGVDPQRFHPAVRGGAVRDRLGLNDRIVIGFVGRPRPWHDLETLCAAFARLRVDDPRFHLLLVGEPPAALPEIIAERGLRRAVTLTGPVAHEDVPQYIAAMDVAVSPHPPLADFYFSPLKLFEYLACGVPTVAADIGQPAAIIRDGETGVLYPPGDAEALAERIRFLIAHPDRAREIAWNGAVSVLERYTWQGNARTVIGWVEAAMKDTNGQHQEGSVVPHFAVYDPGPGPLAGAPSLPILDPKLRQRLYRATRPDLAGPLLARRLPAFSKKGTEQLVGVQDIQVLKYKPGRRCVLAYTLVGQTRRGGAQRQHQVIGKVYRDERGERLFRLQQALWHDGFGPHAPDRIHVPRALAYVPEMRMVVQERATGATLNALVTAPGLRTRIVRSAEGLAKLHNTRWTTGEPLSRYLLADELANLDRFMRELAQARPPSAAAVSEIAEALRAWAQRLPALEAPTPIHRDFYYSQVLFDGPRLVLIDFDLFALGDPAIDVANFIAHLHFLGLDRLGHLDALAAETSAFMEAYARYRPVDAAFLRRQAFYQAATFFRLLHVVAPRPGLAQHFDTLYRRTVDCLEAA
;
A
#
# COMPACT_ATOMS: atom_id res chain seq x y z
N MET A 1 12.58 -17.72 0.90
CA MET A 1 13.67 -18.08 1.84
C MET A 1 13.11 -18.36 3.22
N ASN A 2 13.78 -19.22 4.00
CA ASN A 2 13.54 -19.46 5.42
C ASN A 2 14.54 -18.63 6.25
N ILE A 3 14.04 -17.77 7.13
CA ILE A 3 14.83 -16.78 7.86
C ILE A 3 14.78 -17.09 9.36
N LEU A 4 15.95 -17.23 9.99
CA LEU A 4 16.05 -17.33 11.44
C LEU A 4 16.33 -15.94 12.01
N TYR A 5 15.34 -15.34 12.66
CA TYR A 5 15.44 -14.02 13.26
C TYR A 5 15.79 -14.15 14.76
N ILE A 6 16.86 -13.51 15.21
CA ILE A 6 17.31 -13.57 16.60
C ILE A 6 17.08 -12.22 17.27
N CYS A 7 16.24 -12.20 18.30
CA CYS A 7 16.04 -11.04 19.17
C CYS A 7 16.48 -11.41 20.59
N ALA A 8 17.77 -11.21 20.87
CA ALA A 8 18.39 -11.57 22.16
C ALA A 8 18.11 -10.57 23.29
N ASP A 9 17.58 -9.39 22.97
CA ASP A 9 17.33 -8.32 23.93
C ASP A 9 16.06 -8.58 24.78
N ALA A 10 16.26 -8.90 26.05
CA ALA A 10 15.18 -9.15 27.01
C ALA A 10 14.27 -7.93 27.26
N GLY A 11 14.73 -6.72 26.92
CA GLY A 11 13.95 -5.49 27.05
C GLY A 11 12.96 -5.25 25.90
N ILE A 12 12.97 -6.09 24.85
CA ILE A 12 12.07 -6.01 23.69
C ILE A 12 11.00 -7.11 23.78
N PRO A 13 9.80 -6.81 24.31
CA PRO A 13 8.68 -7.74 24.25
C PRO A 13 8.14 -7.79 22.82
N ILE A 14 8.26 -8.93 22.13
CA ILE A 14 7.84 -9.06 20.72
C ILE A 14 6.37 -8.69 20.50
N ARG A 15 5.47 -9.00 21.45
CA ARG A 15 4.05 -8.62 21.44
C ARG A 15 3.75 -7.28 22.14
N GLY A 16 4.77 -6.47 22.47
CA GLY A 16 4.58 -5.20 23.18
C GLY A 16 4.41 -3.97 22.28
N HIS A 17 4.20 -2.81 22.90
CA HIS A 17 3.93 -1.54 22.19
C HIS A 17 5.16 -0.61 22.05
N LYS A 18 6.35 -1.07 22.45
CA LYS A 18 7.59 -0.28 22.29
C LYS A 18 7.91 -0.12 20.80
N GLY A 19 8.51 1.00 20.40
CA GLY A 19 8.96 1.21 19.02
C GLY A 19 9.86 0.09 18.50
N ALA A 20 10.76 -0.43 19.34
CA ALA A 20 11.61 -1.59 19.00
C ALA A 20 10.80 -2.88 18.79
N ALA A 21 9.69 -3.08 19.50
CA ALA A 21 8.81 -4.23 19.29
C ALA A 21 7.99 -4.07 17.99
N VAL A 22 7.49 -2.86 17.72
CA VAL A 22 6.83 -2.52 16.45
C VAL A 22 7.77 -2.76 15.27
N HIS A 23 9.03 -2.34 15.38
CA HIS A 23 10.07 -2.58 14.38
C HIS A 23 10.26 -4.06 14.07
N VAL A 24 10.52 -4.90 15.09
CA VAL A 24 10.75 -6.33 14.91
C VAL A 24 9.55 -6.97 14.20
N ARG A 25 8.32 -6.70 14.66
CA ARG A 25 7.11 -7.22 14.02
C ARG A 25 6.97 -6.71 12.59
N ALA A 26 7.14 -5.42 12.35
CA ALA A 26 6.92 -4.84 11.04
C ALA A 26 7.90 -5.38 9.98
N LEU A 27 9.18 -5.54 10.32
CA LEU A 27 10.18 -6.12 9.43
C LEU A 27 9.94 -7.63 9.21
N THR A 28 9.68 -8.39 10.27
CA THR A 28 9.43 -9.84 10.16
C THR A 28 8.13 -10.14 9.41
N ASP A 29 7.06 -9.39 9.65
CA ASP A 29 5.81 -9.48 8.90
C ASP A 29 6.01 -9.08 7.43
N ALA A 30 6.89 -8.12 7.13
CA ALA A 30 7.21 -7.74 5.77
C ALA A 30 7.92 -8.86 5.00
N PHE A 31 8.86 -9.59 5.64
CA PHE A 31 9.43 -10.81 5.07
C PHE A 31 8.35 -11.86 4.81
N VAL A 32 7.46 -12.12 5.78
CA VAL A 32 6.38 -13.11 5.62
C VAL A 32 5.45 -12.75 4.47
N ARG A 33 5.02 -11.49 4.38
CA ARG A 33 4.18 -10.99 3.29
C ARG A 33 4.86 -11.04 1.91
N ALA A 34 6.18 -10.99 1.87
CA ALA A 34 6.97 -11.17 0.65
C ALA A 34 7.15 -12.67 0.28
N GLY A 35 6.55 -13.60 1.01
CA GLY A 35 6.59 -15.04 0.72
C GLY A 35 7.77 -15.78 1.37
N HIS A 36 8.47 -15.16 2.31
CA HIS A 36 9.51 -15.81 3.11
C HIS A 36 8.91 -16.43 4.37
N SER A 37 9.52 -17.49 4.89
CA SER A 37 9.17 -17.98 6.22
C SER A 37 10.11 -17.37 7.24
N VAL A 38 9.59 -16.92 8.38
CA VAL A 38 10.40 -16.33 9.45
C VAL A 38 10.11 -17.05 10.75
N THR A 39 11.17 -17.40 11.47
CA THR A 39 11.10 -17.90 12.84
C THR A 39 11.90 -16.98 13.75
N ILE A 40 11.24 -16.38 14.75
CA ILE A 40 11.84 -15.48 15.72
C ILE A 40 12.21 -16.26 16.97
N VAL A 41 13.50 -16.28 17.32
CA VAL A 41 14.02 -16.79 18.59
C VAL A 41 14.14 -15.62 19.57
N THR A 42 13.43 -15.69 20.70
CA THR A 42 13.38 -14.59 21.67
C THR A 42 13.23 -15.09 23.12
N PRO A 43 13.82 -14.40 24.11
CA PRO A 43 13.55 -14.67 25.51
C PRO A 43 12.34 -13.90 26.05
N ARG A 44 11.76 -12.98 25.26
CA ARG A 44 10.69 -12.08 25.70
C ARG A 44 9.55 -12.02 24.66
N PRO A 45 8.62 -13.00 24.66
CA PRO A 45 7.49 -12.97 23.73
C PRO A 45 6.56 -11.77 23.97
N GLY A 46 6.51 -11.24 25.20
CA GLY A 46 5.58 -10.17 25.58
C GLY A 46 4.23 -10.70 26.07
N PRO A 47 3.25 -9.81 26.33
CA PRO A 47 1.94 -10.20 26.85
C PRO A 47 1.20 -11.09 25.85
N VAL A 48 0.46 -12.08 26.36
CA VAL A 48 -0.28 -13.05 25.54
C VAL A 48 -1.29 -12.34 24.64
N ASP A 49 -1.99 -11.34 25.17
CA ASP A 49 -3.01 -10.56 24.48
C ASP A 49 -2.45 -9.41 23.62
N GLY A 50 -1.12 -9.28 23.53
CA GLY A 50 -0.48 -8.30 22.68
C GLY A 50 -0.48 -8.70 21.19
N PRO A 51 -0.22 -7.74 20.27
CA PRO A 51 -0.19 -8.01 18.83
C PRO A 51 0.81 -9.10 18.46
N ALA A 52 0.31 -10.22 17.93
CA ALA A 52 1.12 -11.33 17.47
C ALA A 52 1.79 -11.03 16.12
N PRO A 53 3.08 -11.39 15.92
CA PRO A 53 3.70 -11.36 14.60
C PRO A 53 3.11 -12.46 13.69
N LEU A 54 3.26 -12.29 12.37
CA LEU A 54 2.98 -13.33 11.38
C LEU A 54 4.05 -14.43 11.37
N ALA A 55 5.23 -14.14 11.93
CA ALA A 55 6.34 -15.07 12.07
C ALA A 55 6.13 -16.08 13.21
N ASP A 56 6.71 -17.27 13.05
CA ASP A 56 6.74 -18.28 14.12
C ASP A 56 7.58 -17.79 15.30
N LEU A 57 7.19 -18.15 16.53
CA LEU A 57 7.91 -17.78 17.74
C LEU A 57 8.52 -19.02 18.41
N ILE A 58 9.84 -19.01 18.59
CA ILE A 58 10.54 -19.89 19.53
C ILE A 58 10.85 -19.07 20.78
N VAL A 59 10.05 -19.33 21.81
CA VAL A 59 10.23 -18.71 23.11
C VAL A 59 11.21 -19.55 23.90
N VAL A 60 12.29 -18.93 24.36
CA VAL A 60 13.25 -19.54 25.28
C VAL A 60 12.86 -19.15 26.72
N PRO A 61 12.23 -20.05 27.50
CA PRO A 61 11.70 -19.74 28.84
C PRO A 61 12.75 -19.94 29.96
N PRO A 62 12.49 -19.44 31.19
CA PRO A 62 12.36 -18.04 31.59
C PRO A 62 13.55 -17.61 32.48
N PHE A 63 13.89 -16.33 32.57
CA PHE A 63 14.55 -15.84 33.78
C PHE A 63 13.48 -15.47 34.81
N LEU A 64 13.41 -16.24 35.92
CA LEU A 64 12.70 -15.89 37.15
C LEU A 64 13.56 -14.84 37.90
N SER A 65 12.92 -13.80 38.41
CA SER A 65 13.50 -12.56 38.98
C SER A 65 13.79 -11.46 37.94
N PRO A 66 13.41 -10.19 38.19
CA PRO A 66 13.60 -9.14 37.20
C PRO A 66 15.10 -8.98 36.94
N LEU A 67 15.55 -9.26 35.72
CA LEU A 67 16.76 -8.61 35.24
C LEU A 67 16.51 -7.10 35.39
N PRO A 68 17.38 -6.33 36.08
CA PRO A 68 17.28 -4.88 36.03
C PRO A 68 17.20 -4.50 34.56
N HIS A 69 16.13 -3.79 34.22
CA HIS A 69 15.77 -3.53 32.83
C HIS A 69 16.97 -2.88 32.15
N PRO A 70 17.63 -3.49 31.14
CA PRO A 70 18.80 -2.85 30.52
C PRO A 70 18.43 -1.62 29.68
N LEU A 71 17.18 -1.13 29.72
CA LEU A 71 16.61 -0.16 28.77
C LEU A 71 15.62 0.87 29.37
N SER A 72 15.66 1.14 30.68
CA SER A 72 15.07 2.38 31.21
C SER A 72 16.19 3.38 31.51
N PRO A 73 16.36 4.45 30.72
CA PRO A 73 17.07 5.63 31.23
C PRO A 73 16.18 6.26 32.30
N SER A 74 16.67 6.37 33.54
CA SER A 74 16.12 7.30 34.53
C SER A 74 16.81 8.65 34.31
N PRO A 75 16.10 9.72 33.91
CA PRO A 75 16.63 11.06 33.97
C PRO A 75 16.09 11.69 35.26
N LEU A 76 16.90 11.62 36.33
CA LEU A 76 16.91 12.46 37.53
C LEU A 76 17.69 11.67 38.59
N ALA A 77 19.02 11.85 38.62
CA ALA A 77 19.76 11.68 39.86
C ALA A 77 19.40 12.88 40.75
N GLY A 78 18.23 12.80 41.38
CA GLY A 78 17.82 13.64 42.48
C GLY A 78 17.53 12.70 43.66
N GLU A 79 18.45 12.72 44.61
CA GLU A 79 18.34 12.30 46.01
C GLU A 79 17.32 11.20 46.37
N GLY A 80 17.83 10.00 46.67
CA GLY A 80 17.14 9.01 47.49
C GLY A 80 16.61 7.77 46.76
N ASP A 81 17.50 6.91 46.29
CA ASP A 81 17.28 5.46 46.36
C ASP A 81 18.65 4.76 46.49
N GLU A 82 19.02 4.44 47.72
CA GLU A 82 20.20 3.64 48.04
C GLU A 82 19.95 2.19 47.61
N GLY A 83 20.34 1.83 46.38
CA GLY A 83 20.36 0.43 45.99
C GLY A 83 20.39 0.14 44.49
N ASP A 84 21.49 0.44 43.80
CA ASP A 84 21.96 -0.44 42.72
C ASP A 84 23.46 -0.21 42.45
N SER A 85 24.27 -0.61 43.42
CA SER A 85 25.72 -0.71 43.31
C SER A 85 26.10 -1.74 42.26
N GLY A 86 26.83 -1.33 41.21
CA GLY A 86 28.04 -1.96 40.64
C GLY A 86 28.28 -3.48 40.61
N GLU A 87 27.32 -4.37 40.88
CA GLU A 87 27.54 -5.80 41.09
C GLU A 87 26.60 -6.65 40.23
N ALA A 88 26.99 -6.94 38.98
CA ALA A 88 26.80 -8.27 38.37
C ALA A 88 27.26 -8.32 36.90
N GLN A 89 28.50 -8.78 36.71
CA GLN A 89 28.77 -9.70 35.61
C GLN A 89 27.91 -10.96 35.80
N THR A 90 26.70 -11.06 35.25
CA THR A 90 25.84 -12.20 35.64
C THR A 90 26.07 -13.42 34.73
N PRO A 91 26.35 -14.62 35.28
CA PRO A 91 26.16 -15.91 34.62
C PRO A 91 24.84 -16.01 33.83
N GLN A 92 23.85 -15.20 34.18
CA GLN A 92 22.53 -15.11 33.56
C GLN A 92 22.56 -14.66 32.09
N TYR A 93 23.28 -13.61 31.70
CA TYR A 93 23.38 -13.21 30.27
C TYR A 93 24.13 -14.27 29.45
N ARG A 94 25.19 -14.86 30.02
CA ARG A 94 25.91 -15.99 29.39
C ARG A 94 25.05 -17.24 29.28
N ALA A 95 24.24 -17.52 30.29
CA ALA A 95 23.27 -18.61 30.25
C ALA A 95 22.19 -18.33 29.21
N LEU A 96 21.69 -17.10 29.13
CA LEU A 96 20.71 -16.67 28.15
C LEU A 96 21.21 -16.83 26.72
N THR A 97 22.42 -16.34 26.39
CA THR A 97 22.98 -16.50 25.05
C THR A 97 23.30 -17.96 24.71
N ARG A 98 23.69 -18.78 25.69
CA ARG A 98 23.83 -20.24 25.51
C ARG A 98 22.50 -20.91 25.20
N LEU A 99 21.44 -20.56 25.93
CA LEU A 99 20.09 -21.11 25.71
C LEU A 99 19.50 -20.65 24.37
N LEU A 100 19.66 -19.37 24.03
CA LEU A 100 19.26 -18.83 22.72
C LEU A 100 20.02 -19.52 21.58
N PHE A 101 21.33 -19.72 21.73
CA PHE A 101 22.13 -20.47 20.76
C PHE A 101 21.67 -21.92 20.62
N ALA A 102 21.45 -22.63 21.73
CA ALA A 102 21.00 -24.02 21.70
C ALA A 102 19.62 -24.16 21.04
N ALA A 103 18.65 -23.32 21.41
CA ALA A 103 17.33 -23.32 20.82
C ALA A 103 17.34 -22.94 19.33
N ALA A 104 18.18 -21.97 18.95
CA ALA A 104 18.35 -21.57 17.56
C ALA A 104 19.02 -22.67 16.73
N LEU A 105 20.05 -23.34 17.27
CA LEU A 105 20.73 -24.45 16.60
C LEU A 105 19.78 -25.65 16.42
N GLU A 106 19.04 -26.02 17.46
CA GLU A 106 18.01 -27.07 17.39
C GLU A 106 16.94 -26.75 16.34
N ALA A 107 16.53 -25.47 16.24
CA ALA A 107 15.63 -25.04 15.17
C ALA A 107 16.24 -25.25 13.78
N MET A 108 17.53 -24.91 13.60
CA MET A 108 18.26 -25.10 12.34
C MET A 108 18.51 -26.57 11.99
N GLU A 109 18.58 -27.47 12.97
CA GLU A 109 18.66 -28.91 12.75
C GLU A 109 17.31 -29.50 12.31
N ARG A 110 16.20 -28.97 12.85
CA ARG A 110 14.84 -29.41 12.52
C ARG A 110 14.34 -28.85 11.19
N ARG A 111 14.87 -27.71 10.74
CA ARG A 111 14.44 -27.01 9.53
C ARG A 111 15.60 -26.27 8.87
N ALA A 112 15.70 -26.35 7.54
CA ALA A 112 16.68 -25.58 6.79
C ALA A 112 16.35 -24.07 6.81
N PHE A 113 17.32 -23.25 7.22
CA PHE A 113 17.28 -21.79 7.12
C PHE A 113 18.32 -21.30 6.12
N ASP A 114 17.94 -20.33 5.29
CA ASP A 114 18.80 -19.77 4.25
C ASP A 114 19.82 -18.79 4.84
N PHE A 115 19.40 -17.98 5.82
CA PHE A 115 20.27 -17.03 6.52
C PHE A 115 19.78 -16.69 7.93
N ILE A 116 20.66 -16.07 8.71
CA ILE A 116 20.43 -15.62 10.07
C ILE A 116 20.31 -14.09 10.06
N TYR A 117 19.28 -13.56 10.71
CA TYR A 117 19.11 -12.13 10.92
C TYR A 117 19.12 -11.85 12.43
N GLU A 118 20.15 -11.19 12.94
CA GLU A 118 20.24 -10.85 14.37
C GLU A 118 20.05 -9.36 14.58
N ARG A 119 19.14 -8.99 15.49
CA ARG A 119 19.07 -7.64 16.02
C ARG A 119 20.13 -7.46 17.09
N TYR A 120 21.08 -6.56 16.85
CA TYR A 120 22.22 -6.30 17.73
C TYR A 120 21.79 -6.09 19.18
N SER A 121 22.45 -6.83 20.06
CA SER A 121 22.38 -6.69 21.51
C SER A 121 23.81 -6.72 22.05
N LEU A 122 24.15 -5.82 22.97
CA LEU A 122 25.53 -5.60 23.43
C LEU A 122 26.21 -6.88 23.91
N TRP A 123 25.45 -7.79 24.52
CA TRP A 123 25.96 -9.01 25.15
C TRP A 123 25.54 -10.31 24.43
N SER A 124 25.14 -10.24 23.17
CA SER A 124 24.80 -11.42 22.34
C SER A 124 25.84 -11.65 21.25
N ASP A 125 26.30 -12.88 21.08
CA ASP A 125 27.10 -13.34 19.93
C ASP A 125 26.43 -14.51 19.20
N VAL A 126 25.13 -14.69 19.43
CA VAL A 126 24.40 -15.90 19.03
C VAL A 126 24.42 -16.08 17.52
N GLY A 127 24.12 -15.03 16.75
CA GLY A 127 24.13 -15.07 15.29
C GLY A 127 25.53 -15.28 14.73
N ALA A 128 26.56 -14.65 15.31
CA ALA A 128 27.95 -14.87 14.90
C ALA A 128 28.39 -16.33 15.08
N ARG A 129 28.07 -16.93 16.22
CA ARG A 129 28.37 -18.34 16.52
C ARG A 129 27.58 -19.29 15.62
N LEU A 130 26.31 -19.00 15.34
CA LEU A 130 25.48 -19.82 14.45
C LEU A 130 25.98 -19.73 13.00
N ALA A 131 26.35 -18.55 12.53
CA ALA A 131 26.94 -18.37 11.20
C ALA A 131 28.23 -19.19 11.06
N GLN A 132 29.10 -19.15 12.06
CA GLN A 132 30.31 -19.97 12.09
C GLN A 132 30.00 -21.47 12.14
N ALA A 133 29.03 -21.91 12.95
CA ALA A 133 28.69 -23.32 13.13
C ALA A 133 27.97 -23.93 11.91
N THR A 134 27.22 -23.12 11.16
CA THR A 134 26.32 -23.61 10.11
C THR A 134 26.71 -23.17 8.70
N GLY A 135 27.68 -22.27 8.56
CA GLY A 135 28.07 -21.65 7.29
C GLY A 135 27.00 -20.74 6.67
N ARG A 136 25.93 -20.42 7.40
CA ARG A 136 24.84 -19.57 6.89
C ARG A 136 25.20 -18.09 7.01
N PRO A 137 24.86 -17.26 6.01
CA PRO A 137 25.16 -15.84 6.06
C PRO A 137 24.43 -15.14 7.22
N LEU A 138 25.10 -14.17 7.83
CA LEU A 138 24.59 -13.35 8.93
C LEU A 138 24.32 -11.92 8.47
N VAL A 139 23.10 -11.47 8.71
CA VAL A 139 22.74 -10.05 8.68
C VAL A 139 22.61 -9.55 10.11
N LEU A 140 23.37 -8.50 10.47
CA LEU A 140 23.33 -7.89 11.80
C LEU A 140 22.67 -6.51 11.73
N GLU A 141 21.60 -6.30 12.50
CA GLU A 141 20.87 -5.03 12.55
C GLU A 141 21.26 -4.20 13.77
N VAL A 142 21.96 -3.09 13.54
CA VAL A 142 22.41 -2.16 14.58
C VAL A 142 21.49 -0.93 14.58
N ASN A 143 20.65 -0.82 15.61
CA ASN A 143 19.69 0.29 15.76
C ASN A 143 20.18 1.42 16.68
N ALA A 144 21.26 1.19 17.41
CA ALA A 144 21.79 2.10 18.42
C ALA A 144 23.25 1.74 18.74
N PRO A 145 24.09 2.71 19.15
CA PRO A 145 25.45 2.44 19.60
C PRO A 145 25.41 1.98 21.06
N LEU A 146 24.92 0.75 21.30
CA LEU A 146 24.56 0.27 22.65
C LEU A 146 25.72 0.36 23.65
N ARG A 147 26.97 0.21 23.20
CA ARG A 147 28.16 0.39 24.04
C ARG A 147 28.35 1.84 24.50
N LEU A 148 28.17 2.81 23.60
CA LEU A 148 28.23 4.24 23.94
C LEU A 148 27.06 4.66 24.83
N GLU A 149 25.84 4.18 24.53
CA GLU A 149 24.68 4.44 25.39
C GLU A 149 24.91 3.89 26.80
N ALA A 150 25.45 2.67 26.91
CA ALA A 150 25.76 2.05 28.19
C ALA A 150 26.82 2.84 28.96
N ALA A 151 27.85 3.38 28.28
CA ALA A 151 28.87 4.20 28.93
C ALA A 151 28.37 5.60 29.35
N ARG A 152 27.43 6.20 28.60
CA ARG A 152 26.95 7.57 28.85
C ARG A 152 25.78 7.65 29.83
N TYR A 153 24.89 6.66 29.81
CA TYR A 153 23.61 6.72 30.52
C TYR A 153 23.39 5.57 31.50
N ARG A 154 24.35 4.64 31.62
CA ARG A 154 24.26 3.42 32.46
C ARG A 154 25.64 3.05 33.00
N THR A 155 25.74 1.84 33.54
CA THR A 155 27.00 1.20 33.93
C THR A 155 27.49 0.29 32.81
N LEU A 156 28.76 0.44 32.42
CA LEU A 156 29.45 -0.47 31.49
C LEU A 156 30.52 -1.28 32.26
N PRO A 157 30.16 -2.43 32.85
CA PRO A 157 31.01 -3.12 33.83
C PRO A 157 32.27 -3.76 33.24
N ASP A 158 32.29 -4.05 31.93
CA ASP A 158 33.45 -4.63 31.23
C ASP A 158 33.58 -4.01 29.83
N PRO A 159 34.16 -2.79 29.73
CA PRO A 159 34.26 -2.06 28.47
C PRO A 159 35.09 -2.77 27.40
N GLU A 160 36.16 -3.45 27.80
CA GLU A 160 37.06 -4.17 26.89
C GLU A 160 36.35 -5.37 26.25
N ARG A 161 35.68 -6.19 27.06
CA ARG A 161 34.90 -7.31 26.55
C ARG A 161 33.72 -6.84 25.71
N ALA A 162 33.06 -5.75 26.09
CA ALA A 162 31.97 -5.16 25.30
C ALA A 162 32.48 -4.73 23.91
N ALA A 163 33.64 -4.07 23.85
CA ALA A 163 34.28 -3.69 22.59
C ALA A 163 34.69 -4.92 21.76
N GLN A 164 35.25 -5.95 22.40
CA GLN A 164 35.61 -7.19 21.72
C GLN A 164 34.38 -7.91 21.15
N MET A 165 33.29 -7.99 21.90
CA MET A 165 32.03 -8.61 21.48
C MET A 165 31.38 -7.87 20.31
N GLU A 166 31.34 -6.54 20.39
CA GLU A 166 30.85 -5.66 19.32
C GLU A 166 31.66 -5.87 18.05
N ARG A 167 33.00 -5.86 18.14
CA ARG A 167 33.90 -6.10 17.01
C ARG A 167 33.73 -7.51 16.43
N THR A 168 33.61 -8.54 17.26
CA THR A 168 33.39 -9.91 16.80
C THR A 168 32.10 -10.04 15.99
N GLN A 169 30.99 -9.44 16.47
CA GLN A 169 29.72 -9.44 15.74
C GLN A 169 29.83 -8.69 14.40
N PHE A 170 30.48 -7.52 14.38
CA PHE A 170 30.64 -6.74 13.16
C PHE A 170 31.51 -7.47 12.12
N MET A 171 32.58 -8.14 12.56
CA MET A 171 33.44 -8.91 11.65
C MET A 171 32.78 -10.18 11.12
N ALA A 172 31.92 -10.81 11.91
CA ALA A 172 31.21 -12.03 11.54
C ALA A 172 30.05 -11.79 10.56
N ALA A 173 29.46 -10.60 10.54
CA ALA A 173 28.34 -10.28 9.68
C ALA A 173 28.76 -10.19 8.19
N ASN A 174 27.95 -10.79 7.32
CA ASN A 174 28.06 -10.63 5.87
C ASN A 174 27.48 -9.28 5.43
N ALA A 175 26.45 -8.81 6.12
CA ALA A 175 25.87 -7.49 5.96
C ALA A 175 25.46 -6.90 7.31
N ILE A 176 25.70 -5.61 7.51
CA ILE A 176 25.33 -4.86 8.70
C ILE A 176 24.34 -3.78 8.30
N SER A 177 23.11 -3.90 8.79
CA SER A 177 22.04 -2.92 8.60
C SER A 177 22.11 -1.88 9.70
N VAL A 178 22.27 -0.61 9.36
CA VAL A 178 22.24 0.50 10.31
C VAL A 178 21.13 1.49 9.96
N VAL A 179 20.44 2.04 10.95
CA VAL A 179 19.26 2.88 10.65
C VAL A 179 19.58 4.33 10.25
N SER A 180 20.84 4.76 10.35
CA SER A 180 21.25 6.14 10.06
C SER A 180 22.72 6.22 9.62
N GLN A 181 23.08 7.34 8.97
CA GLN A 181 24.47 7.61 8.60
C GLN A 181 25.38 7.73 9.82
N ALA A 182 24.91 8.37 10.90
CA ALA A 182 25.69 8.48 12.14
C ALA A 182 26.01 7.09 12.74
N LEU A 183 25.09 6.12 12.65
CA LEU A 183 25.39 4.73 13.04
C LEU A 183 26.36 4.05 12.08
N ARG A 184 26.27 4.33 10.78
CA ARG A 184 27.24 3.80 9.81
C ARG A 184 28.65 4.22 10.18
N ASP A 185 28.82 5.51 10.43
CA ASP A 185 30.13 6.08 10.76
C ASP A 185 30.63 5.54 12.12
N TYR A 186 29.73 5.40 13.11
CA TYR A 186 30.04 4.73 14.37
C TYR A 186 30.52 3.29 14.17
N VAL A 187 29.74 2.46 13.48
CA VAL A 187 30.00 1.03 13.29
C VAL A 187 31.32 0.81 12.53
N ILE A 188 31.59 1.62 11.50
CA ILE A 188 32.88 1.64 10.79
C ILE A 188 34.02 2.05 11.72
N GLY A 189 33.80 3.09 12.54
CA GLY A 189 34.75 3.53 13.56
C GLY A 189 35.09 2.46 14.61
N GLN A 190 34.19 1.50 14.84
CA GLN A 190 34.46 0.33 15.70
C GLN A 190 35.11 -0.86 14.97
N GLY A 191 35.49 -0.68 13.71
CA GLY A 191 36.25 -1.66 12.93
C GLY A 191 35.42 -2.57 12.03
N ALA A 192 34.15 -2.25 11.78
CA ALA A 192 33.36 -2.97 10.78
C ALA A 192 33.86 -2.68 9.35
N PRO A 193 33.87 -3.67 8.44
CA PRO A 193 34.25 -3.44 7.04
C PRO A 193 33.26 -2.50 6.34
N PRO A 194 33.68 -1.32 5.82
CA PRO A 194 32.77 -0.30 5.28
C PRO A 194 31.83 -0.77 4.17
N GLU A 195 32.29 -1.72 3.36
CA GLU A 195 31.56 -2.33 2.25
C GLU A 195 30.40 -3.22 2.71
N ARG A 196 30.41 -3.68 3.97
CA ARG A 196 29.35 -4.48 4.57
C ARG A 196 28.35 -3.65 5.37
N VAL A 197 28.59 -2.35 5.57
CA VAL A 197 27.72 -1.48 6.39
C VAL A 197 26.78 -0.68 5.51
N HIS A 198 25.48 -0.97 5.61
CA HIS A 198 24.43 -0.41 4.78
C HIS A 198 23.43 0.40 5.60
N VAL A 199 23.18 1.65 5.19
CA VAL A 199 22.15 2.48 5.80
C VAL A 199 20.77 2.05 5.30
N LEU A 200 19.92 1.58 6.22
CA LEU A 200 18.55 1.18 5.97
C LEU A 200 17.65 1.83 7.04
N PRO A 201 17.09 3.03 6.74
CA PRO A 201 16.17 3.71 7.63
C PRO A 201 14.95 2.87 7.97
N ASN A 202 14.27 3.21 9.06
CA ASN A 202 12.98 2.61 9.37
C ASN A 202 11.96 2.86 8.27
N GLY A 203 11.01 1.94 8.15
CA GLY A 203 9.95 2.01 7.16
C GLY A 203 8.58 2.32 7.76
N VAL A 204 7.62 2.48 6.88
CA VAL A 204 6.18 2.50 7.21
C VAL A 204 5.46 1.32 6.55
N ASP A 205 4.34 0.88 7.13
CA ASP A 205 3.44 -0.08 6.48
C ASP A 205 2.40 0.66 5.61
N PRO A 206 2.50 0.59 4.27
CA PRO A 206 1.59 1.27 3.35
C PRO A 206 0.14 0.78 3.43
N GLN A 207 -0.11 -0.42 3.98
CA GLN A 207 -1.47 -0.93 4.16
C GLN A 207 -2.17 -0.30 5.35
N ARG A 208 -1.41 0.22 6.31
CA ARG A 208 -1.91 0.75 7.58
C ARG A 208 -1.83 2.27 7.65
N PHE A 209 -0.75 2.85 7.17
CA PHE A 209 -0.54 4.30 7.14
C PHE A 209 -0.57 4.77 5.69
N HIS A 210 -1.62 5.49 5.34
CA HIS A 210 -1.80 6.05 3.99
C HIS A 210 -2.73 7.27 4.04
N PRO A 211 -2.72 8.15 3.02
CA PRO A 211 -3.50 9.40 3.03
C PRO A 211 -5.03 9.22 3.02
N ALA A 212 -5.52 7.99 2.90
CA ALA A 212 -6.96 7.72 2.90
C ALA A 212 -7.49 7.36 4.30
N VAL A 213 -6.61 7.16 5.29
CA VAL A 213 -6.98 6.98 6.70
C VAL A 213 -7.77 8.19 7.20
N ARG A 214 -8.78 7.96 8.04
CA ARG A 214 -9.70 9.00 8.53
C ARG A 214 -9.63 9.10 10.05
N GLY A 215 -9.50 10.32 10.56
CA GLY A 215 -9.52 10.63 11.99
C GLY A 215 -10.86 11.14 12.52
N GLY A 216 -11.93 11.15 11.72
CA GLY A 216 -13.23 11.71 12.11
C GLY A 216 -13.79 11.09 13.40
N ALA A 217 -13.77 9.76 13.51
CA ALA A 217 -14.23 9.05 14.71
C ALA A 217 -13.41 9.40 15.97
N VAL A 218 -12.10 9.64 15.81
CA VAL A 218 -11.24 10.11 16.91
C VAL A 218 -11.60 11.55 17.28
N ARG A 219 -11.84 12.42 16.31
CA ARG A 219 -12.27 13.81 16.58
C ARG A 219 -13.62 13.87 17.26
N ASP A 220 -14.59 13.07 16.83
CA ASP A 220 -15.91 12.96 17.46
C ASP A 220 -15.78 12.53 18.93
N ARG A 221 -15.07 11.42 19.17
CA ARG A 221 -14.89 10.84 20.50
C ARG A 221 -14.16 11.78 21.47
N LEU A 222 -13.23 12.59 20.97
CA LEU A 222 -12.41 13.50 21.78
C LEU A 222 -12.91 14.94 21.77
N GLY A 223 -14.00 15.26 21.07
CA GLY A 223 -14.55 16.63 20.98
C GLY A 223 -13.65 17.61 20.23
N LEU A 224 -12.97 17.16 19.16
CA LEU A 224 -11.96 17.92 18.41
C LEU A 224 -12.45 18.46 17.05
N ASN A 225 -13.75 18.36 16.74
CA ASN A 225 -14.28 18.74 15.43
C ASN A 225 -14.11 20.23 15.10
N ASP A 226 -14.29 21.11 16.09
CA ASP A 226 -14.14 22.56 15.94
C ASP A 226 -12.75 23.07 16.36
N ARG A 227 -11.76 22.17 16.44
CA ARG A 227 -10.40 22.46 16.94
C ARG A 227 -9.36 22.35 15.84
N ILE A 228 -8.27 23.12 16.00
CA ILE A 228 -7.04 23.00 15.21
C ILE A 228 -6.09 22.08 15.99
N VAL A 229 -5.93 20.84 15.56
CA VAL A 229 -5.26 19.79 16.35
C VAL A 229 -3.78 19.72 15.99
N ILE A 230 -2.92 20.07 16.94
CA ILE A 230 -1.48 19.81 16.88
C ILE A 230 -1.22 18.51 17.61
N GLY A 231 -0.48 17.58 17.00
CA GLY A 231 -0.37 16.25 17.59
C GLY A 231 1.03 15.67 17.64
N PHE A 232 1.21 14.79 18.63
CA PHE A 232 2.41 13.98 18.82
C PHE A 232 1.98 12.55 19.16
N VAL A 233 2.67 11.57 18.58
CA VAL A 233 2.51 10.14 18.86
C VAL A 233 3.82 9.57 19.40
N GLY A 234 3.69 8.75 20.44
CA GLY A 234 4.72 7.85 20.93
C GLY A 234 4.93 7.95 22.42
N ARG A 235 5.83 7.11 22.93
CA ARG A 235 6.30 7.18 24.31
C ARG A 235 7.40 8.25 24.41
N PRO A 236 7.17 9.39 25.06
CA PRO A 236 8.14 10.47 25.10
C PRO A 236 9.37 10.04 25.88
N ARG A 237 10.50 10.57 25.45
CA ARG A 237 11.81 10.43 26.07
C ARG A 237 12.41 11.83 26.12
N PRO A 238 13.45 12.11 26.92
CA PRO A 238 14.02 13.45 27.01
C PRO A 238 14.35 14.06 25.62
N TRP A 239 14.87 13.23 24.71
CA TRP A 239 15.18 13.65 23.33
C TRP A 239 13.97 13.88 22.40
N HIS A 240 12.74 13.64 22.83
CA HIS A 240 11.53 13.98 22.06
C HIS A 240 11.00 15.39 22.37
N ASP A 241 11.65 16.13 23.29
CA ASP A 241 11.46 17.55 23.53
C ASP A 241 10.00 18.05 23.53
N LEU A 242 9.19 17.40 24.37
CA LEU A 242 7.80 17.83 24.57
C LEU A 242 7.69 19.17 25.29
N GLU A 243 8.76 19.63 25.94
CA GLU A 243 8.81 20.92 26.58
C GLU A 243 8.79 22.05 25.54
N THR A 244 9.65 21.98 24.51
CA THR A 244 9.61 22.90 23.37
C THR A 244 8.26 22.85 22.66
N LEU A 245 7.68 21.66 22.47
CA LEU A 245 6.33 21.54 21.89
C LEU A 245 5.26 22.24 22.74
N CYS A 246 5.28 22.06 24.07
CA CYS A 246 4.34 22.75 24.96
C CYS A 246 4.56 24.27 24.97
N ALA A 247 5.81 24.72 24.92
CA ALA A 247 6.15 26.14 24.84
C ALA A 247 5.70 26.77 23.52
N ALA A 248 5.85 26.08 22.40
CA ALA A 248 5.35 26.51 21.09
C ALA A 248 3.81 26.54 21.08
N PHE A 249 3.18 25.50 21.61
CA PHE A 249 1.73 25.40 21.70
C PHE A 249 1.11 26.51 22.58
N ALA A 250 1.75 26.87 23.70
CA ALA A 250 1.30 27.96 24.55
C ALA A 250 1.19 29.28 23.77
N ARG A 251 2.15 29.57 22.89
CA ARG A 251 2.15 30.76 22.02
C ARG A 251 1.00 30.73 21.03
N LEU A 252 0.82 29.62 20.31
CA LEU A 252 -0.28 29.43 19.36
C LEU A 252 -1.66 29.66 20.01
N ARG A 253 -1.80 29.25 21.27
CA ARG A 253 -3.06 29.36 22.03
C ARG A 253 -3.41 30.80 22.43
N VAL A 254 -2.42 31.67 22.60
CA VAL A 254 -2.64 33.11 22.84
C VAL A 254 -3.32 33.74 21.62
N ASP A 255 -2.90 33.33 20.42
CA ASP A 255 -3.42 33.88 19.16
C ASP A 255 -4.80 33.32 18.79
N ASP A 256 -5.01 32.00 18.95
CA ASP A 256 -6.28 31.35 18.62
C ASP A 256 -6.70 30.27 19.64
N PRO A 257 -7.82 30.46 20.37
CA PRO A 257 -8.35 29.50 21.33
C PRO A 257 -9.00 28.26 20.69
N ARG A 258 -8.79 28.01 19.39
CA ARG A 258 -9.11 26.73 18.73
C ARG A 258 -7.95 25.74 18.70
N PHE A 259 -6.70 26.16 18.90
CA PHE A 259 -5.53 25.25 18.92
C PHE A 259 -5.58 24.23 20.05
N HIS A 260 -5.62 22.93 19.75
CA HIS A 260 -5.68 21.86 20.75
C HIS A 260 -4.49 20.92 20.58
N LEU A 261 -3.82 20.57 21.68
CA LEU A 261 -2.68 19.67 21.66
C LEU A 261 -3.14 18.24 21.96
N LEU A 262 -2.92 17.31 21.03
CA LEU A 262 -3.24 15.90 21.17
C LEU A 262 -1.95 15.09 21.37
N LEU A 263 -1.75 14.57 22.57
CA LEU A 263 -0.60 13.74 22.91
C LEU A 263 -1.03 12.28 23.03
N VAL A 264 -0.60 11.49 22.05
CA VAL A 264 -1.00 10.10 21.87
C VAL A 264 0.10 9.17 22.37
N GLY A 265 -0.14 8.48 23.48
CA GLY A 265 0.84 7.65 24.15
C GLY A 265 0.92 7.92 25.65
N GLU A 266 1.79 7.19 26.33
CA GLU A 266 2.05 7.36 27.76
C GLU A 266 2.91 8.61 27.98
N PRO A 267 2.41 9.67 28.65
CA PRO A 267 3.19 10.88 28.91
C PRO A 267 4.27 10.64 29.98
N PRO A 268 5.40 11.37 29.98
CA PRO A 268 6.37 11.30 31.06
C PRO A 268 5.77 11.94 32.31
N ALA A 269 6.20 11.47 33.49
CA ALA A 269 5.62 11.86 34.78
C ALA A 269 5.57 13.38 35.02
N ALA A 270 6.58 14.12 34.56
CA ALA A 270 6.67 15.57 34.72
C ALA A 270 5.75 16.38 33.76
N LEU A 271 5.24 15.78 32.69
CA LEU A 271 4.51 16.54 31.65
C LEU A 271 3.18 17.14 32.12
N PRO A 272 2.34 16.43 32.91
CA PRO A 272 1.10 17.02 33.44
C PRO A 272 1.33 18.28 34.28
N GLU A 273 2.46 18.37 35.00
CA GLU A 273 2.85 19.55 35.78
C GLU A 273 3.28 20.69 34.85
N ILE A 274 4.13 20.42 33.86
CA ILE A 274 4.53 21.41 32.83
C ILE A 274 3.29 21.99 32.10
N ILE A 275 2.31 21.14 31.76
CA ILE A 275 1.04 21.58 31.14
C ILE A 275 0.25 22.48 32.10
N ALA A 276 0.27 22.17 33.40
CA ALA A 276 -0.46 22.89 34.43
C ALA A 276 0.11 24.29 34.68
N GLU A 277 1.43 24.37 34.86
CA GLU A 277 2.16 25.62 35.10
C GLU A 277 1.98 26.62 33.95
N ARG A 278 1.80 26.11 32.73
CA ARG A 278 1.54 26.91 31.53
C ARG A 278 0.05 27.24 31.31
N GLY A 279 -0.84 26.82 32.22
CA GLY A 279 -2.28 27.07 32.13
C GLY A 279 -3.00 26.31 31.01
N LEU A 280 -2.42 25.22 30.49
CA LEU A 280 -2.88 24.54 29.27
C LEU A 280 -3.82 23.35 29.52
N ARG A 281 -4.17 23.02 30.76
CA ARG A 281 -4.90 21.79 31.13
C ARG A 281 -6.17 21.52 30.29
N ARG A 282 -6.91 22.56 29.91
CA ARG A 282 -8.16 22.43 29.12
C ARG A 282 -7.95 22.34 27.61
N ALA A 283 -6.72 22.57 27.14
CA ALA A 283 -6.34 22.64 25.73
C ALA A 283 -5.42 21.48 25.32
N VAL A 284 -5.13 20.54 26.22
CA VAL A 284 -4.30 19.37 25.96
C VAL A 284 -5.08 18.10 26.27
N THR A 285 -5.09 17.15 25.33
CA THR A 285 -5.61 15.79 25.55
C THR A 285 -4.45 14.83 25.65
N LEU A 286 -4.33 14.15 26.79
CA LEU A 286 -3.44 13.00 27.00
C LEU A 286 -4.27 11.73 26.83
N THR A 287 -4.00 10.93 25.79
CA THR A 287 -4.81 9.73 25.53
C THR A 287 -4.40 8.53 26.37
N GLY A 288 -3.17 8.53 26.88
CA GLY A 288 -2.52 7.30 27.35
C GLY A 288 -2.11 6.39 26.17
N PRO A 289 -1.63 5.17 26.44
CA PRO A 289 -1.26 4.22 25.39
C PRO A 289 -2.47 3.84 24.55
N VAL A 290 -2.28 3.76 23.24
CA VAL A 290 -3.29 3.31 22.27
C VAL A 290 -2.77 2.10 21.51
N ALA A 291 -3.66 1.24 21.04
CA ALA A 291 -3.27 0.12 20.19
C ALA A 291 -2.61 0.64 18.90
N HIS A 292 -1.54 -0.03 18.46
CA HIS A 292 -0.77 0.43 17.28
C HIS A 292 -1.61 0.44 15.99
N GLU A 293 -2.64 -0.40 15.93
CA GLU A 293 -3.61 -0.43 14.82
C GLU A 293 -4.53 0.79 14.76
N ASP A 294 -4.76 1.46 15.89
CA ASP A 294 -5.59 2.67 15.96
C ASP A 294 -4.78 3.95 15.70
N VAL A 295 -3.45 3.90 15.89
CA VAL A 295 -2.55 5.05 15.71
C VAL A 295 -2.77 5.81 14.40
N PRO A 296 -2.95 5.17 13.22
CA PRO A 296 -3.23 5.88 11.97
C PRO A 296 -4.44 6.82 12.06
N GLN A 297 -5.50 6.42 12.77
CA GLN A 297 -6.71 7.25 12.92
C GLN A 297 -6.44 8.46 13.83
N TYR A 298 -5.62 8.31 14.87
CA TYR A 298 -5.20 9.44 15.70
C TYR A 298 -4.30 10.41 14.92
N ILE A 299 -3.37 9.89 14.12
CA ILE A 299 -2.54 10.73 13.22
C ILE A 299 -3.45 11.50 12.26
N ALA A 300 -4.39 10.81 11.58
CA ALA A 300 -5.34 11.43 10.66
C ALA A 300 -6.34 12.39 11.34
N ALA A 301 -6.40 12.42 12.67
CA ALA A 301 -7.18 13.39 13.42
C ALA A 301 -6.42 14.72 13.62
N MET A 302 -5.11 14.76 13.37
CA MET A 302 -4.27 15.95 13.52
C MET A 302 -4.37 16.86 12.29
N ASP A 303 -4.33 18.17 12.51
CA ASP A 303 -4.12 19.16 11.44
C ASP A 303 -2.63 19.36 11.15
N VAL A 304 -1.79 19.27 12.19
CA VAL A 304 -0.32 19.25 12.07
C VAL A 304 0.25 18.22 13.04
N ALA A 305 1.09 17.30 12.53
CA ALA A 305 1.85 16.37 13.34
C ALA A 305 3.26 16.94 13.61
N VAL A 306 3.74 16.84 14.84
CA VAL A 306 5.04 17.37 15.24
C VAL A 306 5.97 16.25 15.67
N SER A 307 7.21 16.29 15.16
CA SER A 307 8.32 15.44 15.58
C SER A 307 9.44 16.29 16.19
N PRO A 308 9.30 16.70 17.48
CA PRO A 308 10.23 17.60 18.13
C PRO A 308 11.47 16.87 18.63
N HIS A 309 12.60 17.57 18.60
CA HIS A 309 13.87 17.12 19.16
C HIS A 309 14.66 18.33 19.69
N PRO A 310 15.45 18.15 20.76
CA PRO A 310 16.37 19.18 21.21
C PRO A 310 17.61 19.20 20.31
N PRO A 311 18.48 20.21 20.43
CA PRO A 311 19.80 20.18 19.81
C PRO A 311 20.59 18.96 20.32
N LEU A 312 21.00 18.08 19.40
CA LEU A 312 21.78 16.86 19.71
C LEU A 312 22.97 16.73 18.76
N ALA A 313 24.17 16.59 19.30
CA ALA A 313 25.37 16.39 18.47
C ALA A 313 25.36 15.02 17.76
N ASP A 314 24.88 13.97 18.43
CA ASP A 314 24.93 12.59 17.96
C ASP A 314 23.53 12.04 17.64
N PHE A 315 22.87 12.52 16.59
CA PHE A 315 21.55 12.01 16.18
C PHE A 315 21.67 10.71 15.39
N TYR A 316 21.61 9.58 16.09
CA TYR A 316 21.73 8.24 15.48
C TYR A 316 20.38 7.55 15.18
N PHE A 317 19.27 8.14 15.57
CA PHE A 317 17.95 7.51 15.55
C PHE A 317 17.29 7.47 14.17
N SER A 318 16.32 6.57 14.03
CA SER A 318 15.35 6.59 12.93
C SER A 318 13.91 6.67 13.47
N PRO A 319 13.31 7.87 13.57
CA PRO A 319 12.03 8.04 14.25
C PRO A 319 10.85 7.47 13.44
N LEU A 320 10.29 6.32 13.86
CA LEU A 320 9.13 5.68 13.22
C LEU A 320 7.97 6.63 12.97
N LYS A 321 7.64 7.45 13.98
CA LYS A 321 6.54 8.41 13.93
C LYS A 321 6.63 9.37 12.74
N LEU A 322 7.85 9.75 12.33
CA LEU A 322 8.04 10.68 11.23
C LEU A 322 7.53 10.07 9.92
N PHE A 323 7.89 8.81 9.66
CA PHE A 323 7.42 8.08 8.50
C PHE A 323 5.90 7.86 8.55
N GLU A 324 5.36 7.53 9.72
CA GLU A 324 3.93 7.33 9.93
C GLU A 324 3.11 8.62 9.67
N TYR A 325 3.57 9.78 10.16
CA TYR A 325 2.91 11.07 9.93
C TYR A 325 2.88 11.43 8.44
N LEU A 326 4.05 11.34 7.80
CA LEU A 326 4.20 11.65 6.38
C LEU A 326 3.35 10.69 5.54
N ALA A 327 3.38 9.39 5.82
CA ALA A 327 2.59 8.38 5.11
C ALA A 327 1.08 8.59 5.23
N CYS A 328 0.59 9.01 6.40
CA CYS A 328 -0.82 9.39 6.59
C CYS A 328 -1.22 10.68 5.86
N GLY A 329 -0.29 11.38 5.21
CA GLY A 329 -0.57 12.62 4.47
C GLY A 329 -0.98 13.77 5.37
N VAL A 330 -0.47 13.79 6.61
CA VAL A 330 -0.69 14.87 7.57
C VAL A 330 0.44 15.89 7.46
N PRO A 331 0.15 17.21 7.40
CA PRO A 331 1.19 18.24 7.45
C PRO A 331 2.11 18.01 8.64
N THR A 332 3.41 17.86 8.39
CA THR A 332 4.38 17.44 9.40
C THR A 332 5.45 18.49 9.59
N VAL A 333 5.68 18.88 10.85
CA VAL A 333 6.78 19.76 11.27
C VAL A 333 7.77 18.94 12.08
N ALA A 334 9.05 18.97 11.72
CA ALA A 334 10.11 18.23 12.41
C ALA A 334 11.33 19.10 12.68
N ALA A 335 12.09 18.77 13.72
CA ALA A 335 13.34 19.47 14.02
C ALA A 335 14.37 19.22 12.90
N ASP A 336 15.11 20.26 12.51
CA ASP A 336 16.16 20.22 11.49
C ASP A 336 17.44 19.58 12.06
N ILE A 337 17.39 18.25 12.19
CA ILE A 337 18.47 17.47 12.79
C ILE A 337 18.49 16.07 12.22
N GLY A 338 19.69 15.52 12.04
CA GLY A 338 19.93 14.11 11.72
C GLY A 338 19.02 13.55 10.63
N GLN A 339 18.32 12.45 10.93
CA GLN A 339 17.48 11.78 9.94
C GLN A 339 16.24 12.58 9.51
N PRO A 340 15.50 13.28 10.40
CA PRO A 340 14.46 14.21 9.97
C PRO A 340 14.87 15.16 8.83
N ALA A 341 16.05 15.79 8.93
CA ALA A 341 16.59 16.68 7.90
C ALA A 341 16.94 15.94 6.60
N ALA A 342 17.34 14.67 6.67
CA ALA A 342 17.63 13.85 5.50
C ALA A 342 16.36 13.37 4.77
N ILE A 343 15.24 13.24 5.46
CA ILE A 343 13.96 12.75 4.91
C ILE A 343 13.10 13.90 4.38
N ILE A 344 13.08 15.03 5.07
CA ILE A 344 12.25 16.18 4.73
C ILE A 344 13.03 17.16 3.86
N ARG A 345 12.44 17.54 2.73
CA ARG A 345 12.80 18.76 1.99
C ARG A 345 11.89 19.87 2.50
N ASP A 346 12.48 20.85 3.19
CA ASP A 346 11.73 21.93 3.84
C ASP A 346 10.81 22.65 2.85
N GLY A 347 9.55 22.83 3.25
CA GLY A 347 8.52 23.46 2.42
C GLY A 347 8.05 22.65 1.22
N GLU A 348 8.58 21.45 0.98
CA GLU A 348 8.21 20.57 -0.14
C GLU A 348 7.55 19.26 0.29
N THR A 349 8.18 18.49 1.18
CA THR A 349 7.70 17.17 1.64
C THR A 349 7.36 17.15 3.14
N GLY A 350 7.75 18.20 3.85
CA GLY A 350 7.47 18.47 5.25
C GLY A 350 7.98 19.87 5.57
N VAL A 351 7.96 20.28 6.82
CA VAL A 351 8.52 21.57 7.25
C VAL A 351 9.53 21.34 8.36
N LEU A 352 10.67 22.01 8.28
CA LEU A 352 11.75 21.94 9.26
C LEU A 352 11.81 23.21 10.13
N TYR A 353 12.23 23.04 11.39
CA TYR A 353 12.48 24.14 12.33
C TYR A 353 13.79 23.90 13.10
N PRO A 354 14.51 24.95 13.55
CA PRO A 354 15.70 24.79 14.37
C PRO A 354 15.42 23.99 15.66
N PRO A 355 16.19 22.92 15.97
CA PRO A 355 15.95 22.09 17.15
C PRO A 355 15.92 22.91 18.45
N GLY A 356 14.98 22.60 19.35
CA GLY A 356 14.78 23.34 20.61
C GLY A 356 14.18 24.75 20.49
N ASP A 357 13.90 25.26 19.28
CA ASP A 357 13.34 26.60 19.10
C ASP A 357 11.80 26.57 19.08
N ALA A 358 11.20 26.95 20.20
CA ALA A 358 9.75 26.99 20.38
C ALA A 358 9.06 28.08 19.54
N GLU A 359 9.73 29.20 19.27
CA GLU A 359 9.16 30.30 18.47
C GLU A 359 9.11 29.88 17.00
N ALA A 360 10.23 29.39 16.48
CA ALA A 360 10.30 28.91 15.11
C ALA A 360 9.33 27.73 14.87
N LEU A 361 9.19 26.81 15.83
CA LEU A 361 8.18 25.75 15.76
C LEU A 361 6.76 26.32 15.64
N ALA A 362 6.41 27.32 16.46
CA ALA A 362 5.10 27.96 16.40
C ALA A 362 4.88 28.71 15.07
N GLU A 363 5.89 29.38 14.53
CA GLU A 363 5.83 30.03 13.21
C GLU A 363 5.58 29.02 12.07
N ARG A 364 6.29 27.89 12.06
CA ARG A 364 6.10 26.85 11.04
C ARG A 364 4.71 26.22 11.12
N ILE A 365 4.17 26.03 12.33
CA ILE A 365 2.78 25.57 12.51
C ILE A 365 1.79 26.62 11.99
N ARG A 366 1.97 27.91 12.35
CA ARG A 366 1.13 29.02 11.87
C ARG A 366 1.11 29.07 10.35
N PHE A 367 2.27 28.93 9.70
CA PHE A 367 2.38 28.90 8.25
C PHE A 367 1.49 27.83 7.62
N LEU A 368 1.53 26.59 8.13
CA LEU A 368 0.73 25.47 7.60
C LEU A 368 -0.77 25.70 7.80
N ILE A 369 -1.18 26.24 8.95
CA ILE A 369 -2.58 26.53 9.25
C ILE A 369 -3.13 27.70 8.42
N ALA A 370 -2.32 28.74 8.21
CA ALA A 370 -2.69 29.91 7.40
C ALA A 370 -2.75 29.59 5.89
N HIS A 371 -2.02 28.57 5.42
CA HIS A 371 -1.93 28.18 4.02
C HIS A 371 -2.37 26.73 3.80
N PRO A 372 -3.66 26.40 3.99
CA PRO A 372 -4.13 25.01 4.01
C PRO A 372 -3.93 24.29 2.67
N ASP A 373 -4.02 24.99 1.54
CA ASP A 373 -3.74 24.40 0.22
C ASP A 373 -2.27 23.98 0.09
N ARG A 374 -1.35 24.84 0.53
CA ARG A 374 0.09 24.56 0.54
C ARG A 374 0.43 23.45 1.54
N ALA A 375 -0.15 23.47 2.73
CA ALA A 375 0.06 22.43 3.74
C ALA A 375 -0.33 21.05 3.23
N ARG A 376 -1.45 20.92 2.51
CA ARG A 376 -1.89 19.65 1.91
C ARG A 376 -0.97 19.21 0.77
N GLU A 377 -0.47 20.15 -0.02
CA GLU A 377 0.49 19.85 -1.08
C GLU A 377 1.78 19.26 -0.49
N ILE A 378 2.32 19.92 0.55
CA ILE A 378 3.50 19.46 1.29
C ILE A 378 3.27 18.08 1.89
N ALA A 379 2.17 17.91 2.63
CA ALA A 379 1.84 16.65 3.29
C ALA A 379 1.72 15.49 2.29
N TRP A 380 1.12 15.76 1.13
CA TRP A 380 1.02 14.77 0.06
C TRP A 380 2.37 14.41 -0.55
N ASN A 381 3.22 15.40 -0.84
CA ASN A 381 4.57 15.16 -1.34
C ASN A 381 5.38 14.32 -0.33
N GLY A 382 5.21 14.60 0.96
CA GLY A 382 5.72 13.80 2.06
C GLY A 382 5.25 12.35 2.01
N ALA A 383 3.94 12.15 1.89
CA ALA A 383 3.35 10.82 1.76
C ALA A 383 3.92 10.06 0.58
N VAL A 384 3.97 10.66 -0.62
CA VAL A 384 4.54 10.04 -1.82
C VAL A 384 6.00 9.66 -1.59
N SER A 385 6.81 10.61 -1.13
CA SER A 385 8.25 10.41 -0.91
C SER A 385 8.51 9.27 0.08
N VAL A 386 7.76 9.24 1.19
CA VAL A 386 7.93 8.20 2.22
C VAL A 386 7.45 6.84 1.73
N LEU A 387 6.28 6.80 1.11
CA LEU A 387 5.65 5.55 0.71
C LEU A 387 6.31 4.89 -0.50
N GLU A 388 7.01 5.65 -1.34
CA GLU A 388 7.79 5.09 -2.45
C GLU A 388 9.15 4.54 -1.99
N ARG A 389 9.77 5.17 -0.99
CA ARG A 389 11.19 4.94 -0.65
C ARG A 389 11.42 4.24 0.69
N TYR A 390 10.53 4.42 1.66
CA TYR A 390 10.75 4.04 3.06
C TYR A 390 9.62 3.13 3.57
N THR A 391 9.54 1.91 3.02
CA THR A 391 8.54 0.91 3.42
C THR A 391 9.20 -0.31 4.02
N TRP A 392 8.53 -0.98 4.96
CA TRP A 392 9.04 -2.24 5.52
C TRP A 392 9.21 -3.33 4.46
N GLN A 393 8.33 -3.37 3.46
CA GLN A 393 8.45 -4.28 2.32
C GLN A 393 9.64 -3.92 1.40
N GLY A 394 9.95 -2.62 1.27
CA GLY A 394 11.20 -2.17 0.65
C GLY A 394 12.42 -2.69 1.42
N ASN A 395 12.45 -2.46 2.73
CA ASN A 395 13.54 -2.90 3.61
C ASN A 395 13.75 -4.42 3.57
N ALA A 396 12.68 -5.21 3.66
CA ALA A 396 12.76 -6.66 3.56
C ALA A 396 13.40 -7.10 2.23
N ARG A 397 12.96 -6.53 1.09
CA ARG A 397 13.56 -6.85 -0.23
C ARG A 397 15.03 -6.47 -0.31
N THR A 398 15.41 -5.32 0.24
CA THR A 398 16.82 -4.88 0.28
C THR A 398 17.68 -5.88 1.05
N VAL A 399 17.22 -6.33 2.23
CA VAL A 399 17.93 -7.34 3.03
C VAL A 399 18.07 -8.65 2.26
N ILE A 400 17.00 -9.13 1.59
CA ILE A 400 17.07 -10.33 0.75
C ILE A 400 18.12 -10.17 -0.34
N GLY A 401 18.19 -9.01 -1.00
CA GLY A 401 19.18 -8.72 -2.03
C GLY A 401 20.63 -8.80 -1.52
N TRP A 402 20.91 -8.31 -0.30
CA TRP A 402 22.23 -8.45 0.32
C TRP A 402 22.60 -9.91 0.56
N VAL A 403 21.65 -10.72 1.03
CA VAL A 403 21.86 -12.14 1.29
C VAL A 403 22.07 -12.91 -0.01
N GLU A 404 21.27 -12.66 -1.04
CA GLU A 404 21.44 -13.30 -2.35
C GLU A 404 22.81 -13.00 -2.98
N ALA A 405 23.31 -11.78 -2.82
CA ALA A 405 24.66 -11.42 -3.24
C ALA A 405 25.72 -12.21 -2.45
N ALA A 406 25.63 -12.21 -1.12
CA ALA A 406 26.56 -12.95 -0.27
C ALA A 406 26.57 -14.47 -0.56
N MET A 407 25.41 -15.07 -0.84
CA MET A 407 25.30 -16.49 -1.20
C MET A 407 25.92 -16.80 -2.58
N LYS A 408 25.83 -15.88 -3.55
CA LYS A 408 26.47 -16.03 -4.86
C LYS A 408 27.99 -15.96 -4.78
N ASP A 409 28.52 -15.05 -3.97
CA ASP A 409 29.96 -14.94 -3.73
C ASP A 409 30.53 -16.19 -3.06
N THR A 410 29.74 -16.88 -2.23
CA THR A 410 30.13 -18.12 -1.56
C THR A 410 30.13 -19.32 -2.51
N ASN A 411 29.22 -19.36 -3.49
CA ASN A 411 29.15 -20.41 -4.53
C ASN A 411 30.11 -20.17 -5.71
N GLY A 412 30.61 -18.95 -5.90
CA GLY A 412 31.50 -18.55 -7.00
C GLY A 412 33.01 -18.78 -6.74
N GLN A 413 33.42 -19.17 -5.53
CA GLN A 413 34.85 -19.37 -5.18
C GLN A 413 35.49 -20.65 -5.76
N HIS A 414 34.93 -21.23 -6.83
CA HIS A 414 35.57 -22.30 -7.60
C HIS A 414 36.09 -21.90 -8.99
N GLN A 415 36.05 -20.62 -9.40
CA GLN A 415 36.78 -20.16 -10.58
C GLN A 415 37.43 -18.78 -10.35
N GLU A 416 38.75 -18.73 -10.58
CA GLU A 416 39.61 -17.54 -10.46
C GLU A 416 39.21 -16.41 -11.41
N GLY A 417 39.45 -15.16 -10.96
CA GLY A 417 39.68 -14.01 -11.85
C GLY A 417 38.71 -12.83 -11.69
N SER A 418 39.09 -11.86 -10.84
CA SER A 418 38.86 -10.40 -10.96
C SER A 418 37.62 -9.90 -11.74
N VAL A 419 36.65 -9.29 -11.03
CA VAL A 419 36.23 -7.86 -11.07
C VAL A 419 35.02 -7.74 -10.13
N VAL A 420 35.16 -7.05 -9.00
CA VAL A 420 34.04 -6.74 -8.08
C VAL A 420 33.44 -5.40 -8.49
N PRO A 421 32.11 -5.26 -8.69
CA PRO A 421 31.54 -3.98 -9.05
C PRO A 421 31.68 -2.98 -7.91
N HIS A 422 32.12 -1.77 -8.25
CA HIS A 422 32.11 -0.62 -7.36
C HIS A 422 30.64 -0.25 -7.06
N PHE A 423 30.11 -0.66 -5.90
CA PHE A 423 28.77 -0.27 -5.48
C PHE A 423 28.79 1.18 -5.00
N ALA A 424 28.35 2.08 -5.88
CA ALA A 424 28.19 3.50 -5.61
C ALA A 424 27.25 3.73 -4.41
N VAL A 425 27.52 4.84 -3.70
CA VAL A 425 26.67 5.48 -2.70
C VAL A 425 25.20 5.40 -3.13
N TYR A 426 24.34 4.93 -2.23
CA TYR A 426 22.89 4.86 -2.43
C TYR A 426 22.33 6.22 -2.87
N ASP A 427 22.02 6.34 -4.17
CA ASP A 427 21.08 7.30 -4.73
C ASP A 427 19.74 6.55 -4.93
N PRO A 428 18.68 6.86 -4.17
CA PRO A 428 17.35 6.33 -4.42
C PRO A 428 16.80 6.98 -5.70
N GLY A 429 17.23 6.46 -6.85
CA GLY A 429 16.75 6.93 -8.15
C GLY A 429 15.21 6.98 -8.23
N PRO A 430 14.62 7.84 -9.09
CA PRO A 430 13.18 8.13 -9.12
C PRO A 430 12.36 7.06 -9.88
N GLY A 431 12.70 5.78 -9.75
CA GLY A 431 12.02 4.69 -10.45
C GLY A 431 10.88 4.09 -9.64
N PRO A 432 9.64 3.99 -10.16
CA PRO A 432 8.61 3.20 -9.51
C PRO A 432 9.03 1.72 -9.49
N LEU A 433 9.03 1.14 -8.29
CA LEU A 433 9.31 -0.28 -8.05
C LEU A 433 8.38 -1.17 -8.88
N ALA A 434 8.94 -2.01 -9.76
CA ALA A 434 8.20 -3.09 -10.40
C ALA A 434 7.67 -4.05 -9.31
N GLY A 435 6.35 -4.21 -9.22
CA GLY A 435 5.71 -5.11 -8.27
C GLY A 435 5.50 -4.60 -6.83
N ALA A 436 5.75 -3.31 -6.53
CA ALA A 436 5.25 -2.74 -5.28
C ALA A 436 3.70 -2.63 -5.34
N PRO A 437 2.96 -2.90 -4.26
CA PRO A 437 1.54 -2.56 -4.21
C PRO A 437 1.43 -1.07 -4.48
N SER A 438 0.92 -0.72 -5.65
CA SER A 438 0.59 0.64 -6.01
C SER A 438 -0.42 1.15 -5.00
N LEU A 439 0.06 1.94 -4.05
CA LEU A 439 -0.74 2.55 -3.02
C LEU A 439 -1.97 3.24 -3.62
N PRO A 440 -3.13 3.17 -2.96
CA PRO A 440 -4.43 3.49 -3.55
C PRO A 440 -4.54 4.92 -4.09
N ILE A 441 -3.61 5.81 -3.74
CA ILE A 441 -3.59 7.19 -4.20
C ILE A 441 -2.12 7.68 -4.23
N LEU A 442 -1.29 7.26 -5.18
CA LEU A 442 0.06 7.86 -5.39
C LEU A 442 0.29 8.39 -6.80
N ASP A 443 -0.67 8.25 -7.72
CA ASP A 443 -0.49 8.71 -9.10
C ASP A 443 -0.47 10.25 -9.18
N PRO A 444 0.66 10.90 -9.55
CA PRO A 444 0.77 12.35 -9.64
C PRO A 444 -0.24 12.97 -10.62
N LYS A 445 -0.63 12.23 -11.67
CA LYS A 445 -1.58 12.68 -12.69
C LYS A 445 -3.04 12.64 -12.21
N LEU A 446 -3.32 11.83 -11.18
CA LEU A 446 -4.64 11.71 -10.54
C LEU A 446 -4.72 12.44 -9.18
N ARG A 447 -3.57 12.74 -8.56
CA ARG A 447 -3.39 13.33 -7.22
C ARG A 447 -4.40 14.41 -6.85
N GLN A 448 -4.41 15.55 -7.54
CA GLN A 448 -5.28 16.67 -7.18
C GLN A 448 -6.77 16.32 -7.28
N ARG A 449 -7.11 15.42 -8.20
CA ARG A 449 -8.49 15.02 -8.49
C ARG A 449 -9.01 14.03 -7.47
N LEU A 450 -8.21 13.01 -7.15
CA LEU A 450 -8.56 12.03 -6.12
C LEU A 450 -8.60 12.66 -4.73
N TYR A 451 -7.73 13.65 -4.47
CA TYR A 451 -7.78 14.42 -3.24
C TYR A 451 -9.13 15.13 -3.06
N ARG A 452 -9.61 15.85 -4.09
CA ARG A 452 -10.94 16.48 -4.08
C ARG A 452 -12.07 15.45 -4.01
N ALA A 453 -11.98 14.38 -4.79
CA ALA A 453 -13.03 13.38 -4.94
C ALA A 453 -13.22 12.53 -3.67
N THR A 454 -12.18 12.32 -2.87
CA THR A 454 -12.25 11.46 -1.68
C THR A 454 -12.54 12.21 -0.38
N ARG A 455 -12.74 13.53 -0.44
CA ARG A 455 -12.99 14.40 0.71
C ARG A 455 -14.40 15.00 0.65
N PRO A 456 -15.30 14.70 1.61
CA PRO A 456 -16.67 15.21 1.62
C PRO A 456 -16.79 16.73 1.50
N ASP A 457 -15.94 17.47 2.21
CA ASP A 457 -15.88 18.92 2.24
C ASP A 457 -15.53 19.54 0.88
N LEU A 458 -14.76 18.83 0.06
CA LEU A 458 -14.32 19.30 -1.26
C LEU A 458 -15.20 18.76 -2.39
N ALA A 459 -15.59 17.49 -2.31
CA ALA A 459 -16.45 16.85 -3.30
C ALA A 459 -17.87 17.43 -3.25
N GLY A 460 -18.40 17.71 -2.04
CA GLY A 460 -19.77 18.17 -1.82
C GLY A 460 -20.16 19.38 -2.67
N PRO A 461 -19.47 20.53 -2.57
CA PRO A 461 -19.78 21.72 -3.36
C PRO A 461 -19.70 21.49 -4.87
N LEU A 462 -18.70 20.71 -5.32
CA LEU A 462 -18.49 20.40 -6.74
C LEU A 462 -19.61 19.49 -7.30
N LEU A 463 -20.01 18.48 -6.52
CA LEU A 463 -21.12 17.58 -6.83
C LEU A 463 -22.46 18.33 -6.81
N ALA A 464 -22.71 19.14 -5.78
CA ALA A 464 -23.93 19.93 -5.65
C ALA A 464 -24.15 20.87 -6.84
N ARG A 465 -23.06 21.47 -7.35
CA ARG A 465 -23.12 22.39 -8.49
C ARG A 465 -23.54 21.70 -9.80
N ARG A 466 -23.21 20.42 -9.96
CA ARG A 466 -23.29 19.71 -11.26
C ARG A 466 -24.37 18.64 -11.31
N LEU A 467 -24.72 18.02 -10.19
CA LEU A 467 -25.72 16.97 -10.17
C LEU A 467 -27.13 17.56 -10.35
N PRO A 468 -27.98 16.98 -11.23
CA PRO A 468 -29.30 17.52 -11.53
C PRO A 468 -30.18 17.77 -10.30
N ALA A 469 -30.18 16.82 -9.35
CA ALA A 469 -31.00 16.90 -8.13
C ALA A 469 -30.62 18.07 -7.20
N PHE A 470 -29.34 18.44 -7.14
CA PHE A 470 -28.79 19.39 -6.16
C PHE A 470 -28.43 20.75 -6.75
N SER A 471 -28.39 20.85 -8.08
CA SER A 471 -28.07 22.08 -8.80
C SER A 471 -29.02 23.24 -8.42
N LYS A 472 -28.73 24.47 -8.85
CA LYS A 472 -29.61 25.64 -8.60
C LYS A 472 -31.04 25.43 -9.11
N LYS A 473 -31.23 24.61 -10.16
CA LYS A 473 -32.53 24.26 -10.74
C LYS A 473 -33.11 22.94 -10.16
N GLY A 474 -32.38 22.26 -9.28
CA GLY A 474 -32.76 21.01 -8.66
C GLY A 474 -33.78 21.19 -7.53
N THR A 475 -34.50 20.12 -7.21
CA THR A 475 -35.54 20.09 -6.18
C THR A 475 -34.97 19.94 -4.76
N GLU A 476 -33.71 19.55 -4.64
CA GLU A 476 -33.03 19.28 -3.39
C GLU A 476 -31.82 20.19 -3.20
N GLN A 477 -31.40 20.34 -1.95
CA GLN A 477 -30.11 20.88 -1.54
C GLN A 477 -29.26 19.73 -1.02
N LEU A 478 -28.02 19.62 -1.47
CA LEU A 478 -27.08 18.67 -0.90
C LEU A 478 -26.68 19.16 0.49
N VAL A 479 -27.01 18.38 1.53
CA VAL A 479 -26.71 18.69 2.93
C VAL A 479 -25.57 17.84 3.48
N GLY A 480 -25.16 16.77 2.79
CA GLY A 480 -24.01 15.97 3.18
C GLY A 480 -23.50 15.04 2.08
N VAL A 481 -22.21 14.73 2.16
CA VAL A 481 -21.57 13.62 1.44
C VAL A 481 -21.06 12.64 2.49
N GLN A 482 -21.61 11.44 2.49
CA GLN A 482 -21.29 10.37 3.43
C GLN A 482 -20.67 9.19 2.68
N ASP A 483 -19.90 8.38 3.41
CA ASP A 483 -19.44 7.05 2.97
C ASP A 483 -18.84 7.03 1.55
N ILE A 484 -17.70 7.71 1.37
CA ILE A 484 -16.94 7.67 0.11
C ILE A 484 -16.06 6.43 0.10
N GLN A 485 -16.45 5.42 -0.68
CA GLN A 485 -15.72 4.15 -0.78
C GLN A 485 -14.95 4.06 -2.09
N VAL A 486 -13.66 3.68 -2.02
CA VAL A 486 -12.90 3.31 -3.23
C VAL A 486 -13.29 1.91 -3.67
N LEU A 487 -14.01 1.80 -4.79
CA LEU A 487 -14.43 0.50 -5.34
C LEU A 487 -13.35 -0.14 -6.20
N LYS A 488 -12.63 0.66 -7.01
CA LYS A 488 -11.61 0.15 -7.93
C LYS A 488 -10.60 1.22 -8.27
N TYR A 489 -9.32 0.92 -8.09
CA TYR A 489 -8.22 1.80 -8.49
C TYR A 489 -7.34 1.11 -9.52
N LYS A 490 -7.12 1.78 -10.66
CA LYS A 490 -6.15 1.39 -11.70
C LYS A 490 -5.10 2.51 -11.78
N PRO A 491 -3.93 2.33 -11.15
CA PRO A 491 -2.86 3.33 -11.14
C PRO A 491 -2.52 3.81 -12.55
N GLY A 492 -2.23 5.11 -12.71
CA GLY A 492 -1.88 5.67 -14.02
C GLY A 492 -3.05 5.75 -14.99
N ARG A 493 -4.28 5.36 -14.60
CA ARG A 493 -5.45 5.22 -15.48
C ARG A 493 -6.73 5.86 -14.91
N ARG A 494 -7.32 5.29 -13.85
CA ARG A 494 -8.61 5.71 -13.30
C ARG A 494 -8.85 5.23 -11.87
N CYS A 495 -9.75 5.90 -11.15
CA CYS A 495 -10.30 5.45 -9.87
C CYS A 495 -11.83 5.46 -9.92
N VAL A 496 -12.47 4.49 -9.28
CA VAL A 496 -13.93 4.36 -9.16
C VAL A 496 -14.30 4.45 -7.70
N LEU A 497 -15.16 5.41 -7.39
CA LEU A 497 -15.62 5.77 -6.05
C LEU A 497 -17.12 5.54 -5.95
N ALA A 498 -17.61 5.02 -4.83
CA ALA A 498 -19.02 5.07 -4.46
C ALA A 498 -19.25 6.21 -3.47
N TYR A 499 -20.37 6.91 -3.60
CA TYR A 499 -20.78 7.98 -2.70
C TYR A 499 -22.19 7.73 -2.19
N THR A 500 -22.40 8.04 -0.91
CA THR A 500 -23.73 8.24 -0.33
C THR A 500 -23.98 9.74 -0.19
N LEU A 501 -24.86 10.31 -1.01
CA LEU A 501 -25.18 11.73 -0.99
C LEU A 501 -26.48 11.96 -0.23
N VAL A 502 -26.49 12.91 0.72
CA VAL A 502 -27.67 13.26 1.50
C VAL A 502 -28.26 14.56 0.97
N GLY A 503 -29.43 14.45 0.34
CA GLY A 503 -30.22 15.57 -0.15
C GLY A 503 -31.35 15.92 0.80
N GLN A 504 -31.70 17.20 0.88
CA GLN A 504 -32.91 17.67 1.56
C GLN A 504 -33.76 18.48 0.60
N THR A 505 -35.08 18.29 0.63
CA THR A 505 -35.99 19.08 -0.20
C THR A 505 -35.95 20.55 0.19
N ARG A 506 -35.84 21.45 -0.78
CA ARG A 506 -35.68 22.91 -0.53
C ARG A 506 -36.86 23.55 0.21
N ARG A 507 -38.02 22.89 0.28
CA ARG A 507 -39.20 23.32 1.05
C ARG A 507 -39.21 22.81 2.51
N GLY A 508 -38.09 22.31 3.03
CA GLY A 508 -37.96 21.88 4.43
C GLY A 508 -38.48 20.46 4.72
N GLY A 509 -38.24 19.50 3.83
CA GLY A 509 -38.72 18.12 3.96
C GLY A 509 -37.69 17.12 4.49
N ALA A 510 -38.08 15.83 4.49
CA ALA A 510 -37.24 14.71 4.89
C ALA A 510 -35.98 14.58 4.03
N GLN A 511 -34.88 14.14 4.67
CA GLN A 511 -33.62 13.85 3.97
C GLN A 511 -33.76 12.57 3.13
N ARG A 512 -33.15 12.58 1.94
CA ARG A 512 -33.09 11.44 1.03
C ARG A 512 -31.63 11.10 0.73
N GLN A 513 -31.33 9.81 0.73
CA GLN A 513 -30.01 9.31 0.35
C GLN A 513 -29.99 8.94 -1.13
N HIS A 514 -28.91 9.31 -1.81
CA HIS A 514 -28.67 8.99 -3.21
C HIS A 514 -27.33 8.26 -3.33
N GLN A 515 -27.36 7.06 -3.90
CA GLN A 515 -26.18 6.24 -4.16
C GLN A 515 -25.65 6.51 -5.56
N VAL A 516 -24.43 7.02 -5.69
CA VAL A 516 -23.83 7.33 -6.99
C VAL A 516 -22.41 6.78 -7.11
N ILE A 517 -21.97 6.57 -8.35
CA ILE A 517 -20.60 6.15 -8.68
C ILE A 517 -19.87 7.32 -9.35
N GLY A 518 -18.72 7.70 -8.81
CA GLY A 518 -17.79 8.64 -9.42
C GLY A 518 -16.58 7.94 -10.03
N LYS A 519 -16.39 8.07 -11.34
CA LYS A 519 -15.21 7.56 -12.07
C LYS A 519 -14.25 8.70 -12.39
N VAL A 520 -13.13 8.75 -11.69
CA VAL A 520 -12.07 9.75 -11.83
C VAL A 520 -11.04 9.29 -12.87
N TYR A 521 -10.77 10.09 -13.89
CA TYR A 521 -9.88 9.74 -15.00
C TYR A 521 -8.58 10.56 -15.01
N ARG A 522 -7.51 9.95 -15.57
CA ARG A 522 -6.21 10.63 -15.72
C ARG A 522 -6.22 11.73 -16.78
N ASP A 523 -7.03 11.56 -17.82
CA ASP A 523 -7.12 12.40 -19.01
C ASP A 523 -8.56 12.90 -19.17
N GLU A 524 -8.82 13.70 -20.20
CA GLU A 524 -10.14 14.32 -20.43
C GLU A 524 -11.17 13.34 -21.03
N ARG A 525 -10.87 12.03 -21.08
CA ARG A 525 -11.80 11.05 -21.68
C ARG A 525 -13.15 11.00 -20.98
N GLY A 526 -13.21 11.38 -19.70
CA GLY A 526 -14.43 11.36 -18.91
C GLY A 526 -15.54 12.20 -19.52
N GLU A 527 -15.22 13.36 -20.09
CA GLU A 527 -16.23 14.23 -20.70
C GLU A 527 -16.91 13.56 -21.89
N ARG A 528 -16.10 12.96 -22.77
CA ARG A 528 -16.59 12.19 -23.91
C ARG A 528 -17.44 11.00 -23.46
N LEU A 529 -16.98 10.26 -22.44
CA LEU A 529 -17.70 9.10 -21.89
C LEU A 529 -19.05 9.49 -21.27
N PHE A 530 -19.10 10.64 -20.60
CA PHE A 530 -20.34 11.20 -20.07
C PHE A 530 -21.37 11.43 -21.20
N ARG A 531 -21.00 12.11 -22.29
CA ARG A 531 -21.90 12.36 -23.43
C ARG A 531 -22.33 11.06 -24.12
N LEU A 532 -21.38 10.15 -24.33
CA LEU A 532 -21.61 8.84 -24.95
C LEU A 532 -22.60 7.99 -24.15
N GLN A 533 -22.45 7.95 -22.82
CA GLN A 533 -23.35 7.18 -21.96
C GLN A 533 -24.75 7.83 -21.87
N GLN A 534 -24.86 9.16 -21.94
CA GLN A 534 -26.15 9.84 -22.09
C GLN A 534 -26.83 9.52 -23.42
N ALA A 535 -26.07 9.50 -24.52
CA ALA A 535 -26.57 9.11 -25.84
C ALA A 535 -27.18 7.70 -25.81
N LEU A 536 -26.44 6.70 -25.28
CA LEU A 536 -26.96 5.34 -25.12
C LEU A 536 -28.22 5.31 -24.25
N TRP A 537 -28.22 6.03 -23.12
CA TRP A 537 -29.36 6.07 -22.22
C TRP A 537 -30.63 6.62 -22.89
N HIS A 538 -30.50 7.63 -23.75
CA HIS A 538 -31.61 8.17 -24.54
C HIS A 538 -31.97 7.31 -25.75
N ASP A 539 -31.02 6.57 -26.31
CA ASP A 539 -31.19 5.68 -27.47
C ASP A 539 -31.58 4.25 -27.04
N GLY A 540 -32.66 4.15 -26.27
CA GLY A 540 -33.28 2.86 -25.95
C GLY A 540 -32.64 2.05 -24.81
N PHE A 541 -31.63 2.56 -24.09
CA PHE A 541 -31.09 1.92 -22.88
C PHE A 541 -31.56 2.56 -21.56
N GLY A 542 -32.51 3.49 -21.62
CA GLY A 542 -33.11 4.12 -20.45
C GLY A 542 -34.04 3.19 -19.65
N PRO A 543 -34.59 3.64 -18.51
CA PRO A 543 -35.43 2.81 -17.62
C PRO A 543 -36.73 2.31 -18.25
N HIS A 544 -37.18 2.93 -19.33
CA HIS A 544 -38.40 2.56 -20.07
C HIS A 544 -38.14 1.62 -21.25
N ALA A 545 -36.92 1.10 -21.40
CA ALA A 545 -36.59 0.13 -22.45
C ALA A 545 -37.48 -1.13 -22.34
N PRO A 546 -38.26 -1.49 -23.37
CA PRO A 546 -39.23 -2.59 -23.30
C PRO A 546 -38.56 -3.95 -23.12
N ASP A 547 -37.34 -4.10 -23.63
CA ASP A 547 -36.50 -5.30 -23.50
C ASP A 547 -35.79 -5.42 -22.14
N ARG A 548 -35.94 -4.43 -21.24
CA ARG A 548 -35.34 -4.39 -19.89
C ARG A 548 -33.80 -4.46 -19.90
N ILE A 549 -33.17 -3.99 -20.96
CA ILE A 549 -31.70 -3.88 -21.09
C ILE A 549 -31.32 -2.41 -20.95
N HIS A 550 -30.55 -2.11 -19.90
CA HIS A 550 -30.29 -0.75 -19.46
C HIS A 550 -28.80 -0.42 -19.39
N VAL A 551 -28.49 0.88 -19.44
CA VAL A 551 -27.19 1.46 -19.12
C VAL A 551 -27.39 2.44 -17.97
N PRO A 552 -26.51 2.50 -16.95
CA PRO A 552 -26.65 3.47 -15.87
C PRO A 552 -26.68 4.89 -16.41
N ARG A 553 -27.55 5.76 -15.87
CA ARG A 553 -27.59 7.15 -16.32
C ARG A 553 -26.32 7.87 -15.90
N ALA A 554 -25.63 8.50 -16.86
CA ALA A 554 -24.58 9.46 -16.56
C ALA A 554 -25.21 10.79 -16.11
N LEU A 555 -25.00 11.14 -14.84
CA LEU A 555 -25.65 12.25 -14.16
C LEU A 555 -24.92 13.58 -14.40
N ALA A 556 -23.59 13.57 -14.35
CA ALA A 556 -22.77 14.77 -14.58
C ALA A 556 -21.32 14.42 -14.94
N TYR A 557 -20.66 15.35 -15.65
CA TYR A 557 -19.20 15.44 -15.67
C TYR A 557 -18.74 16.58 -14.75
N VAL A 558 -17.74 16.30 -13.90
CA VAL A 558 -17.13 17.28 -12.99
C VAL A 558 -15.69 17.53 -13.41
N PRO A 559 -15.43 18.61 -14.18
CA PRO A 559 -14.10 18.89 -14.76
C PRO A 559 -12.99 19.01 -13.72
N GLU A 560 -13.29 19.60 -12.56
CA GLU A 560 -12.34 19.85 -11.47
C GLU A 560 -11.76 18.55 -10.87
N MET A 561 -12.48 17.45 -11.07
CA MET A 561 -12.09 16.10 -10.67
C MET A 561 -11.87 15.17 -11.88
N ARG A 562 -12.02 15.65 -13.12
CA ARG A 562 -12.16 14.81 -14.34
C ARG A 562 -12.99 13.57 -14.09
N MET A 563 -14.15 13.78 -13.48
CA MET A 563 -14.96 12.71 -12.92
C MET A 563 -16.30 12.61 -13.64
N VAL A 564 -16.63 11.41 -14.10
CA VAL A 564 -18.00 11.08 -14.52
C VAL A 564 -18.76 10.57 -13.31
N VAL A 565 -19.88 11.21 -12.98
CA VAL A 565 -20.79 10.75 -11.93
C VAL A 565 -21.99 10.10 -12.60
N GLN A 566 -22.32 8.88 -12.18
CA GLN A 566 -23.41 8.09 -12.73
C GLN A 566 -24.23 7.42 -11.62
N GLU A 567 -25.43 6.96 -11.95
CA GLU A 567 -26.22 6.12 -11.05
C GLU A 567 -25.47 4.84 -10.68
N ARG A 568 -25.66 4.40 -9.43
CA ARG A 568 -25.18 3.09 -8.98
C ARG A 568 -26.07 2.01 -9.57
N ALA A 569 -25.50 1.14 -10.39
CA ALA A 569 -26.19 -0.03 -10.92
C ALA A 569 -26.57 -0.99 -9.78
N THR A 570 -27.81 -1.49 -9.79
CA THR A 570 -28.28 -2.53 -8.88
C THR A 570 -28.04 -3.92 -9.48
N GLY A 571 -28.11 -4.95 -8.64
CA GLY A 571 -28.00 -6.34 -9.06
C GLY A 571 -26.63 -6.98 -8.84
N ALA A 572 -26.53 -8.26 -9.18
CA ALA A 572 -25.32 -9.06 -9.03
C ALA A 572 -24.68 -9.34 -10.40
N THR A 573 -23.34 -9.42 -10.45
CA THR A 573 -22.62 -9.77 -11.67
C THR A 573 -22.79 -11.24 -12.00
N LEU A 574 -22.59 -11.60 -13.27
CA LEU A 574 -22.67 -12.99 -13.70
C LEU A 574 -21.61 -13.89 -13.01
N ASN A 575 -20.45 -13.34 -12.64
CA ASN A 575 -19.46 -14.03 -11.80
C ASN A 575 -20.04 -14.48 -10.45
N ALA A 576 -20.76 -13.59 -9.76
CA ALA A 576 -21.38 -13.90 -8.48
C ALA A 576 -22.54 -14.91 -8.61
N LEU A 577 -23.14 -15.00 -9.80
CA LEU A 577 -24.31 -15.83 -10.08
C LEU A 577 -23.95 -17.12 -10.85
N VAL A 578 -22.66 -17.46 -10.98
CA VAL A 578 -22.21 -18.62 -11.79
C VAL A 578 -22.77 -19.95 -11.27
N THR A 579 -22.94 -20.09 -9.95
CA THR A 579 -23.53 -21.29 -9.33
C THR A 579 -25.02 -21.14 -9.03
N ALA A 580 -25.62 -19.99 -9.36
CA ALA A 580 -27.02 -19.73 -9.09
C ALA A 580 -27.94 -20.33 -10.18
N PRO A 581 -29.14 -20.81 -9.83
CA PRO A 581 -30.12 -21.27 -10.81
C PRO A 581 -30.40 -20.22 -11.89
N GLY A 582 -30.64 -20.67 -13.12
CA GLY A 582 -30.96 -19.79 -14.26
C GLY A 582 -29.74 -19.15 -14.94
N LEU A 583 -28.52 -19.68 -14.77
CA LEU A 583 -27.32 -19.19 -15.45
C LEU A 583 -27.51 -19.09 -16.96
N ARG A 584 -28.01 -20.15 -17.61
CA ARG A 584 -28.26 -20.18 -19.06
C ARG A 584 -29.16 -19.02 -19.51
N THR A 585 -30.22 -18.72 -18.76
CA THR A 585 -31.10 -17.57 -19.05
C THR A 585 -30.35 -16.25 -19.01
N ARG A 586 -29.47 -16.04 -18.00
CA ARG A 586 -28.64 -14.84 -17.89
C ARG A 586 -27.61 -14.72 -19.00
N ILE A 587 -27.05 -15.85 -19.45
CA ILE A 587 -26.15 -15.91 -20.61
C ILE A 587 -26.86 -15.48 -21.89
N VAL A 588 -28.04 -16.06 -22.16
CA VAL A 588 -28.88 -15.66 -23.30
C VAL A 588 -29.21 -14.17 -23.26
N ARG A 589 -29.58 -13.65 -22.08
CA ARG A 589 -29.84 -12.21 -21.89
C ARG A 589 -28.59 -11.34 -22.13
N SER A 590 -27.40 -11.83 -21.77
CA SER A 590 -26.14 -11.13 -22.04
C SER A 590 -25.87 -11.01 -23.54
N ALA A 591 -26.18 -12.07 -24.31
CA ALA A 591 -26.08 -12.06 -25.77
C ALA A 591 -27.07 -11.08 -26.41
N GLU A 592 -28.32 -11.05 -25.94
CA GLU A 592 -29.33 -10.06 -26.35
C GLU A 592 -28.86 -8.63 -26.09
N GLY A 593 -28.31 -8.38 -24.89
CA GLY A 593 -27.76 -7.08 -24.50
C GLY A 593 -26.61 -6.64 -25.41
N LEU A 594 -25.71 -7.55 -25.73
CA LEU A 594 -24.60 -7.27 -26.63
C LEU A 594 -25.07 -7.01 -28.07
N ALA A 595 -26.00 -7.82 -28.57
CA ALA A 595 -26.56 -7.64 -29.91
C ALA A 595 -27.31 -6.30 -30.04
N LYS A 596 -28.08 -5.91 -29.01
CA LYS A 596 -28.72 -4.59 -28.92
C LYS A 596 -27.68 -3.47 -29.01
N LEU A 597 -26.57 -3.58 -28.26
CA LEU A 597 -25.48 -2.62 -28.30
C LEU A 597 -24.86 -2.50 -29.70
N HIS A 598 -24.60 -3.63 -30.35
CA HIS A 598 -24.03 -3.67 -31.70
C HIS A 598 -24.97 -3.14 -32.80
N ASN A 599 -26.29 -3.22 -32.59
CA ASN A 599 -27.31 -2.73 -33.52
C ASN A 599 -27.67 -1.25 -33.30
N THR A 600 -27.08 -0.60 -32.28
CA THR A 600 -27.32 0.81 -31.97
C THR A 600 -26.85 1.70 -33.14
N ARG A 601 -27.72 2.58 -33.64
CA ARG A 601 -27.36 3.52 -34.72
C ARG A 601 -26.81 4.79 -34.10
N TRP A 602 -25.51 5.00 -34.22
CA TRP A 602 -24.85 6.17 -33.64
C TRP A 602 -25.18 7.45 -34.42
N THR A 603 -26.20 8.18 -33.97
CA THR A 603 -26.73 9.38 -34.64
C THR A 603 -26.42 10.69 -33.91
N THR A 604 -25.67 10.63 -32.79
CA THR A 604 -25.56 11.72 -31.82
C THR A 604 -24.52 12.80 -32.14
N GLY A 605 -23.99 12.85 -33.37
CA GLY A 605 -23.05 13.88 -33.84
C GLY A 605 -21.63 13.81 -33.24
N GLU A 606 -21.45 13.11 -32.11
CA GLU A 606 -20.15 12.86 -31.47
C GLU A 606 -19.40 11.73 -32.18
N PRO A 607 -18.17 11.93 -32.68
CA PRO A 607 -17.44 10.87 -33.36
C PRO A 607 -17.04 9.74 -32.39
N LEU A 608 -17.41 8.51 -32.75
CA LEU A 608 -16.88 7.31 -32.09
C LEU A 608 -15.46 7.03 -32.56
N SER A 609 -14.54 6.81 -31.60
CA SER A 609 -13.21 6.29 -31.91
C SER A 609 -13.34 4.95 -32.61
N ARG A 610 -12.46 4.68 -33.58
CA ARG A 610 -12.36 3.38 -34.25
C ARG A 610 -11.38 2.48 -33.51
N TYR A 611 -11.65 1.18 -33.51
CA TYR A 611 -10.75 0.14 -33.03
C TYR A 611 -10.78 -1.01 -34.04
N LEU A 612 -9.70 -1.14 -34.80
CA LEU A 612 -9.57 -2.09 -35.89
C LEU A 612 -8.52 -3.16 -35.56
N LEU A 613 -8.39 -4.14 -36.45
CA LEU A 613 -7.44 -5.25 -36.30
C LEU A 613 -6.00 -4.78 -36.03
N ALA A 614 -5.56 -3.70 -36.68
CA ALA A 614 -4.24 -3.12 -36.45
C ALA A 614 -4.04 -2.64 -34.99
N ASP A 615 -5.07 -2.05 -34.37
CA ASP A 615 -5.02 -1.62 -32.97
C ASP A 615 -4.96 -2.82 -32.01
N GLU A 616 -5.64 -3.93 -32.36
CA GLU A 616 -5.57 -5.18 -31.63
C GLU A 616 -4.16 -5.78 -31.68
N LEU A 617 -3.56 -5.87 -32.87
CA LEU A 617 -2.19 -6.37 -33.03
C LEU A 617 -1.17 -5.54 -32.24
N ALA A 618 -1.28 -4.21 -32.29
CA ALA A 618 -0.41 -3.34 -31.49
C ALA A 618 -0.56 -3.55 -29.97
N ASN A 619 -1.78 -3.85 -29.51
CA ASN A 619 -2.00 -4.20 -28.10
C ASN A 619 -1.41 -5.56 -27.74
N LEU A 620 -1.54 -6.57 -28.60
CA LEU A 620 -0.93 -7.89 -28.42
C LEU A 620 0.60 -7.79 -28.35
N ASP A 621 1.23 -6.97 -29.18
CA ASP A 621 2.67 -6.71 -29.15
C ASP A 621 3.13 -6.12 -27.82
N ARG A 622 2.33 -5.19 -27.26
CA ARG A 622 2.61 -4.64 -25.93
C ARG A 622 2.51 -5.73 -24.86
N PHE A 623 1.43 -6.52 -24.86
CA PHE A 623 1.24 -7.58 -23.87
C PHE A 623 2.31 -8.67 -23.95
N MET A 624 2.77 -9.02 -25.16
CA MET A 624 3.89 -9.93 -25.37
C MET A 624 5.15 -9.43 -24.67
N ARG A 625 5.54 -8.17 -24.90
CA ARG A 625 6.73 -7.58 -24.25
C ARG A 625 6.62 -7.58 -22.73
N GLU A 626 5.45 -7.21 -22.20
CA GLU A 626 5.20 -7.19 -20.76
C GLU A 626 5.22 -8.61 -20.16
N LEU A 627 4.66 -9.60 -20.87
CA LEU A 627 4.61 -10.99 -20.41
C LEU A 627 5.99 -11.66 -20.47
N ALA A 628 6.78 -11.41 -21.51
CA ALA A 628 8.16 -11.89 -21.62
C ALA A 628 9.05 -11.36 -20.49
N GLN A 629 8.85 -10.10 -20.08
CA GLN A 629 9.52 -9.52 -18.91
C GLN A 629 9.05 -10.15 -17.59
N ALA A 630 7.76 -10.43 -17.46
CA ALA A 630 7.20 -11.01 -16.24
C ALA A 630 7.55 -12.50 -16.05
N ARG A 631 7.78 -13.24 -17.15
CA ARG A 631 8.17 -14.67 -17.13
C ARG A 631 9.28 -14.96 -18.14
N PRO A 632 10.55 -14.62 -17.84
CA PRO A 632 11.68 -14.86 -18.74
C PRO A 632 11.80 -16.31 -19.24
N PRO A 633 11.55 -17.36 -18.43
CA PRO A 633 11.63 -18.75 -18.92
C PRO A 633 10.62 -19.09 -20.02
N SER A 634 9.51 -18.36 -20.11
CA SER A 634 8.45 -18.58 -21.11
C SER A 634 8.53 -17.60 -22.29
N ALA A 635 9.55 -16.74 -22.35
CA ALA A 635 9.62 -15.64 -23.31
C ALA A 635 9.64 -16.12 -24.78
N ALA A 636 10.40 -17.16 -25.10
CA ALA A 636 10.48 -17.72 -26.45
C ALA A 636 9.11 -18.26 -26.90
N ALA A 637 8.50 -19.12 -26.09
CA ALA A 637 7.17 -19.69 -26.31
C ALA A 637 6.07 -18.63 -26.48
N VAL A 638 6.11 -17.57 -25.66
CA VAL A 638 5.17 -16.43 -25.76
C VAL A 638 5.40 -15.63 -27.06
N SER A 639 6.64 -15.51 -27.52
CA SER A 639 6.97 -14.85 -28.79
C SER A 639 6.43 -15.63 -29.99
N GLU A 640 6.58 -16.96 -29.99
CA GLU A 640 6.06 -17.85 -31.05
C GLU A 640 4.54 -17.74 -31.19
N ILE A 641 3.80 -17.76 -30.07
CA ILE A 641 2.35 -17.57 -30.08
C ILE A 641 1.97 -16.20 -30.66
N ALA A 642 2.68 -15.13 -30.27
CA ALA A 642 2.39 -13.79 -30.77
C ALA A 642 2.66 -13.68 -32.28
N GLU A 643 3.72 -14.31 -32.79
CA GLU A 643 4.02 -14.39 -34.23
C GLU A 643 2.96 -15.18 -35.00
N ALA A 644 2.52 -16.33 -34.46
CA ALA A 644 1.45 -17.13 -35.06
C ALA A 644 0.13 -16.35 -35.11
N LEU A 645 -0.22 -15.60 -34.07
CA LEU A 645 -1.38 -14.69 -34.07
C LEU A 645 -1.24 -13.61 -35.16
N ARG A 646 -0.06 -13.00 -35.33
CA ARG A 646 0.16 -12.01 -36.41
C ARG A 646 -0.01 -12.64 -37.79
N ALA A 647 0.53 -13.84 -38.01
CA ALA A 647 0.39 -14.56 -39.27
C ALA A 647 -1.07 -14.94 -39.57
N TRP A 648 -1.84 -15.35 -38.54
CA TRP A 648 -3.27 -15.59 -38.69
C TRP A 648 -4.03 -14.31 -39.04
N ALA A 649 -3.72 -13.19 -38.37
CA ALA A 649 -4.40 -11.92 -38.61
C ALA A 649 -4.29 -11.44 -40.08
N GLN A 650 -3.19 -11.73 -40.77
CA GLN A 650 -3.00 -11.40 -42.19
C GLN A 650 -3.94 -12.18 -43.13
N ARG A 651 -4.44 -13.34 -42.69
CA ARG A 651 -5.34 -14.22 -43.45
C ARG A 651 -6.82 -13.99 -43.14
N LEU A 652 -7.15 -13.04 -42.26
CA LEU A 652 -8.52 -12.81 -41.84
C LEU A 652 -9.35 -12.13 -42.94
N PRO A 653 -10.63 -12.51 -43.08
CA PRO A 653 -11.53 -11.83 -44.01
C PRO A 653 -11.73 -10.37 -43.57
N ALA A 654 -11.79 -9.44 -44.52
CA ALA A 654 -11.97 -8.03 -44.23
C ALA A 654 -13.28 -7.74 -43.47
N LEU A 655 -13.26 -6.73 -42.61
CA LEU A 655 -14.45 -6.22 -41.94
C LEU A 655 -15.21 -5.29 -42.90
N GLU A 656 -16.41 -5.67 -43.29
CA GLU A 656 -17.24 -4.89 -44.23
C GLU A 656 -17.63 -3.52 -43.66
N ALA A 657 -18.15 -3.48 -42.44
CA ALA A 657 -18.55 -2.25 -41.77
C ALA A 657 -18.34 -2.37 -40.25
N PRO A 658 -17.63 -1.41 -39.61
CA PRO A 658 -17.50 -1.40 -38.17
C PRO A 658 -18.82 -1.01 -37.49
N THR A 659 -19.16 -1.69 -36.41
CA THR A 659 -20.34 -1.40 -35.57
C THR A 659 -19.92 -0.93 -34.19
N PRO A 660 -20.82 -0.34 -33.39
CA PRO A 660 -20.51 -0.04 -32.00
C PRO A 660 -20.12 -1.32 -31.25
N ILE A 661 -19.04 -1.26 -30.47
CA ILE A 661 -18.48 -2.36 -29.69
C ILE A 661 -18.05 -1.84 -28.30
N HIS A 662 -18.18 -2.69 -27.30
CA HIS A 662 -17.81 -2.45 -25.92
C HIS A 662 -16.29 -2.61 -25.66
N ARG A 663 -15.64 -3.55 -26.35
CA ARG A 663 -14.21 -3.96 -26.26
C ARG A 663 -13.76 -4.65 -24.98
N ASP A 664 -14.43 -4.41 -23.86
CA ASP A 664 -14.14 -5.07 -22.56
C ASP A 664 -15.35 -5.90 -22.07
N PHE A 665 -16.13 -6.48 -22.98
CA PHE A 665 -17.38 -7.16 -22.64
C PHE A 665 -17.15 -8.60 -22.14
N TYR A 666 -17.34 -8.81 -20.84
CA TYR A 666 -17.37 -10.15 -20.24
C TYR A 666 -18.30 -10.18 -19.02
N TYR A 667 -18.33 -11.31 -18.31
CA TYR A 667 -19.27 -11.60 -17.21
C TYR A 667 -19.27 -10.58 -16.05
N SER A 668 -18.26 -9.70 -15.93
CA SER A 668 -18.21 -8.67 -14.87
C SER A 668 -18.86 -7.34 -15.27
N GLN A 669 -19.18 -7.16 -16.56
CA GLN A 669 -19.75 -5.95 -17.14
C GLN A 669 -21.27 -6.03 -17.29
N VAL A 670 -21.85 -7.16 -16.90
CA VAL A 670 -23.29 -7.44 -16.92
C VAL A 670 -23.78 -7.65 -15.49
N LEU A 671 -24.79 -6.87 -15.09
CA LEU A 671 -25.44 -6.99 -13.78
C LEU A 671 -26.89 -7.39 -13.96
N PHE A 672 -27.37 -8.26 -13.08
CA PHE A 672 -28.73 -8.79 -13.09
C PHE A 672 -29.47 -8.39 -11.83
N ASP A 673 -30.63 -7.76 -12.03
CA ASP A 673 -31.62 -7.45 -11.00
C ASP A 673 -32.97 -8.03 -11.44
N GLY A 674 -33.21 -9.28 -11.03
CA GLY A 674 -34.28 -10.11 -11.58
C GLY A 674 -34.14 -10.26 -13.11
N PRO A 675 -35.17 -9.90 -13.92
CA PRO A 675 -35.12 -9.97 -15.38
C PRO A 675 -34.39 -8.80 -16.04
N ARG A 676 -34.01 -7.76 -15.28
CA ARG A 676 -33.34 -6.57 -15.81
C ARG A 676 -31.85 -6.85 -15.98
N LEU A 677 -31.34 -6.48 -17.15
CA LEU A 677 -29.91 -6.52 -17.46
C LEU A 677 -29.37 -5.08 -17.46
N VAL A 678 -28.30 -4.84 -16.71
CA VAL A 678 -27.58 -3.56 -16.73
C VAL A 678 -26.17 -3.78 -17.28
N LEU A 679 -25.84 -3.07 -18.36
CA LEU A 679 -24.51 -3.05 -18.97
C LEU A 679 -23.67 -1.93 -18.35
N ILE A 680 -22.41 -2.20 -18.00
CA ILE A 680 -21.51 -1.23 -17.36
C ILE A 680 -20.09 -1.23 -17.97
N ASP A 681 -19.31 -0.20 -17.66
CA ASP A 681 -17.88 -0.04 -18.05
C ASP A 681 -17.63 0.23 -19.55
N PHE A 682 -18.36 1.20 -20.12
CA PHE A 682 -18.19 1.70 -21.50
C PHE A 682 -16.89 2.49 -21.78
N ASP A 683 -15.88 2.38 -20.92
CA ASP A 683 -14.66 3.19 -20.99
C ASP A 683 -13.83 2.97 -22.27
N LEU A 684 -14.03 1.82 -22.94
CA LEU A 684 -13.38 1.46 -24.21
C LEU A 684 -14.32 1.54 -25.42
N PHE A 685 -15.56 1.99 -25.26
CA PHE A 685 -16.58 1.95 -26.31
C PHE A 685 -16.15 2.67 -27.60
N ALA A 686 -16.29 1.99 -28.73
CA ALA A 686 -15.73 2.37 -30.02
C ALA A 686 -16.55 1.79 -31.18
N LEU A 687 -16.21 2.18 -32.42
CA LEU A 687 -16.61 1.46 -33.63
C LEU A 687 -15.55 0.42 -33.98
N GLY A 688 -15.94 -0.82 -34.24
CA GLY A 688 -15.00 -1.87 -34.62
C GLY A 688 -15.69 -3.18 -35.01
N ASP A 689 -14.93 -4.28 -34.95
CA ASP A 689 -15.45 -5.59 -35.30
C ASP A 689 -16.29 -6.18 -34.16
N PRO A 690 -17.59 -6.46 -34.35
CA PRO A 690 -18.44 -7.07 -33.33
C PRO A 690 -17.94 -8.44 -32.84
N ALA A 691 -17.12 -9.14 -33.63
CA ALA A 691 -16.55 -10.42 -33.25
C ALA A 691 -15.68 -10.34 -31.99
N ILE A 692 -15.09 -9.17 -31.69
CA ILE A 692 -14.22 -9.00 -30.51
C ILE A 692 -14.97 -9.16 -29.19
N ASP A 693 -16.18 -8.61 -29.07
CA ASP A 693 -16.94 -8.68 -27.83
C ASP A 693 -17.55 -10.07 -27.61
N VAL A 694 -17.97 -10.72 -28.68
CA VAL A 694 -18.44 -12.11 -28.65
C VAL A 694 -17.29 -13.04 -28.22
N ALA A 695 -16.13 -12.90 -28.85
CA ALA A 695 -14.94 -13.65 -28.50
C ALA A 695 -14.47 -13.39 -27.06
N ASN A 696 -14.45 -12.13 -26.64
CA ASN A 696 -14.10 -11.75 -25.27
C ASN A 696 -15.01 -12.42 -24.26
N PHE A 697 -16.33 -12.37 -24.47
CA PHE A 697 -17.29 -12.97 -23.55
C PHE A 697 -17.09 -14.49 -23.45
N ILE A 698 -16.96 -15.17 -24.60
CA ILE A 698 -16.77 -16.63 -24.65
C ILE A 698 -15.46 -17.04 -23.97
N ALA A 699 -14.33 -16.40 -24.30
CA ALA A 699 -13.04 -16.72 -23.69
C ALA A 699 -13.04 -16.50 -22.17
N HIS A 700 -13.67 -15.42 -21.70
CA HIS A 700 -13.81 -15.17 -20.27
C HIS A 700 -14.78 -16.15 -19.61
N LEU A 701 -15.80 -16.66 -20.31
CA LEU A 701 -16.69 -17.68 -19.75
C LEU A 701 -15.95 -19.01 -19.55
N HIS A 702 -15.08 -19.40 -20.48
CA HIS A 702 -14.16 -20.52 -20.27
C HIS A 702 -13.24 -20.30 -19.07
N PHE A 703 -12.66 -19.10 -18.96
CA PHE A 703 -11.84 -18.75 -17.80
C PHE A 703 -12.62 -18.78 -16.48
N LEU A 704 -13.89 -18.35 -16.48
CA LEU A 704 -14.77 -18.44 -15.32
C LEU A 704 -15.03 -19.90 -14.93
N GLY A 705 -15.26 -20.77 -15.92
CA GLY A 705 -15.38 -22.21 -15.70
C GLY A 705 -14.12 -22.80 -15.07
N LEU A 706 -12.95 -22.46 -15.59
CA LEU A 706 -11.67 -22.89 -15.02
C LEU A 706 -11.48 -22.40 -13.58
N ASP A 707 -11.71 -21.11 -13.34
CA ASP A 707 -11.43 -20.47 -12.04
C ASP A 707 -12.44 -20.85 -10.95
N ARG A 708 -13.73 -21.01 -11.31
CA ARG A 708 -14.81 -21.21 -10.32
C ARG A 708 -15.33 -22.63 -10.27
N LEU A 709 -15.22 -23.39 -11.35
CA LEU A 709 -15.76 -24.75 -11.48
C LEU A 709 -14.66 -25.80 -11.70
N GLY A 710 -13.39 -25.37 -11.80
CA GLY A 710 -12.22 -26.25 -11.85
C GLY A 710 -11.87 -26.81 -13.23
N HIS A 711 -12.65 -26.52 -14.28
CA HIS A 711 -12.38 -27.00 -15.63
C HIS A 711 -12.72 -25.96 -16.71
N LEU A 712 -11.86 -25.82 -17.72
CA LEU A 712 -11.98 -24.79 -18.76
C LEU A 712 -13.26 -24.89 -19.58
N ASP A 713 -13.71 -26.10 -19.87
CA ASP A 713 -14.96 -26.36 -20.62
C ASP A 713 -16.19 -26.57 -19.73
N ALA A 714 -16.12 -26.25 -18.42
CA ALA A 714 -17.25 -26.44 -17.51
C ALA A 714 -18.51 -25.65 -17.91
N LEU A 715 -18.36 -24.61 -18.73
CA LEU A 715 -19.44 -23.74 -19.23
C LEU A 715 -19.59 -23.80 -20.76
N ALA A 716 -19.19 -24.90 -21.41
CA ALA A 716 -19.26 -25.04 -22.88
C ALA A 716 -20.70 -25.02 -23.44
N ALA A 717 -21.67 -25.51 -22.66
CA ALA A 717 -23.08 -25.42 -23.04
C ALA A 717 -23.57 -23.96 -23.02
N GLU A 718 -23.11 -23.18 -22.05
CA GLU A 718 -23.41 -21.76 -21.93
C GLU A 718 -22.72 -20.93 -23.01
N THR A 719 -21.46 -21.22 -23.38
CA THR A 719 -20.80 -20.53 -24.50
C THR A 719 -21.56 -20.75 -25.81
N SER A 720 -22.04 -21.98 -26.05
CA SER A 720 -22.87 -22.33 -27.21
C SER A 720 -24.20 -21.56 -27.17
N ALA A 721 -24.88 -21.55 -26.01
CA ALA A 721 -26.14 -20.82 -25.83
C ALA A 721 -25.99 -19.30 -26.02
N PHE A 722 -24.86 -18.71 -25.62
CA PHE A 722 -24.54 -17.31 -25.87
C PHE A 722 -24.48 -17.01 -27.37
N MET A 723 -23.73 -17.85 -28.10
CA MET A 723 -23.52 -17.68 -29.53
C MET A 723 -24.80 -17.87 -30.34
N GLU A 724 -25.58 -18.91 -30.03
CA GLU A 724 -26.90 -19.15 -30.62
C GLU A 724 -27.86 -17.98 -30.38
N ALA A 725 -27.88 -17.44 -29.16
CA ALA A 725 -28.73 -16.30 -28.82
C ALA A 725 -28.29 -15.03 -29.57
N TYR A 726 -26.99 -14.77 -29.68
CA TYR A 726 -26.46 -13.62 -30.41
C TYR A 726 -26.81 -13.70 -31.91
N ALA A 727 -26.69 -14.89 -32.51
CA ALA A 727 -26.98 -15.14 -33.93
C ALA A 727 -28.44 -14.87 -34.33
N ARG A 728 -29.38 -14.88 -33.37
CA ARG A 728 -30.79 -14.54 -33.64
C ARG A 728 -31.00 -13.06 -33.98
N TYR A 729 -30.08 -12.19 -33.56
CA TYR A 729 -30.22 -10.73 -33.69
C TYR A 729 -29.21 -10.10 -34.65
N ARG A 730 -28.13 -10.81 -34.98
CA ARG A 730 -27.13 -10.36 -35.97
C ARG A 730 -26.63 -11.54 -36.82
N PRO A 731 -26.33 -11.31 -38.12
CA PRO A 731 -25.77 -12.33 -38.98
C PRO A 731 -24.45 -12.88 -38.43
N VAL A 732 -24.32 -14.20 -38.41
CA VAL A 732 -23.09 -14.92 -38.09
C VAL A 732 -22.75 -15.77 -39.31
N ASP A 733 -21.98 -15.19 -40.23
CA ASP A 733 -21.49 -15.88 -41.42
C ASP A 733 -20.11 -16.51 -41.18
N ALA A 734 -19.60 -17.22 -42.18
CA ALA A 734 -18.28 -17.85 -42.11
C ALA A 734 -17.15 -16.82 -41.88
N ALA A 735 -17.30 -15.58 -42.36
CA ALA A 735 -16.29 -14.54 -42.19
C ALA A 735 -16.24 -14.04 -40.73
N PHE A 736 -17.41 -13.83 -40.12
CA PHE A 736 -17.57 -13.50 -38.71
C PHE A 736 -16.96 -14.59 -37.82
N LEU A 737 -17.26 -15.86 -38.10
CA LEU A 737 -16.73 -16.99 -37.31
C LEU A 737 -15.20 -17.05 -37.35
N ARG A 738 -14.57 -16.83 -38.51
CA ARG A 738 -13.11 -16.78 -38.61
C ARG A 738 -12.51 -15.64 -37.78
N ARG A 739 -13.11 -14.44 -37.82
CA ARG A 739 -12.64 -13.29 -37.01
C ARG A 739 -12.88 -13.53 -35.52
N GLN A 740 -14.02 -14.11 -35.15
CA GLN A 740 -14.36 -14.44 -33.77
C GLN A 740 -13.37 -15.47 -33.19
N ALA A 741 -13.02 -16.51 -33.94
CA ALA A 741 -12.01 -17.49 -33.53
C ALA A 741 -10.65 -16.84 -33.25
N PHE A 742 -10.20 -15.94 -34.13
CA PHE A 742 -8.97 -15.18 -33.92
C PHE A 742 -9.02 -14.33 -32.65
N TYR A 743 -10.08 -13.51 -32.47
CA TYR A 743 -10.20 -12.68 -31.27
C TYR A 743 -10.31 -13.53 -29.99
N GLN A 744 -10.83 -14.74 -30.09
CA GLN A 744 -10.92 -15.66 -28.95
C GLN A 744 -9.54 -16.14 -28.54
N ALA A 745 -8.72 -16.58 -29.51
CA ALA A 745 -7.32 -16.92 -29.30
C ALA A 745 -6.52 -15.74 -28.72
N ALA A 746 -6.68 -14.55 -29.31
CA ALA A 746 -6.07 -13.32 -28.81
C ALA A 746 -6.50 -13.00 -27.36
N THR A 747 -7.74 -13.32 -26.99
CA THR A 747 -8.24 -13.12 -25.62
C THR A 747 -7.63 -14.11 -24.63
N PHE A 748 -7.49 -15.40 -24.99
CA PHE A 748 -6.77 -16.36 -24.15
C PHE A 748 -5.31 -15.94 -23.94
N PHE A 749 -4.64 -15.46 -24.99
CA PHE A 749 -3.31 -14.87 -24.88
C PHE A 749 -3.27 -13.68 -23.90
N ARG A 750 -4.24 -12.75 -23.98
CA ARG A 750 -4.34 -11.64 -23.01
C ARG A 750 -4.55 -12.12 -21.58
N LEU A 751 -5.30 -13.20 -21.38
CA LEU A 751 -5.52 -13.78 -20.05
C LEU A 751 -4.22 -14.32 -19.44
N LEU A 752 -3.24 -14.77 -20.24
CA LEU A 752 -1.90 -15.12 -19.76
C LEU A 752 -1.24 -13.95 -19.01
N HIS A 753 -1.31 -12.75 -19.59
CA HIS A 753 -0.81 -11.53 -18.96
C HIS A 753 -1.60 -11.15 -17.70
N VAL A 754 -2.88 -11.50 -17.61
CA VAL A 754 -3.72 -11.25 -16.43
C VAL A 754 -3.36 -12.20 -15.28
N VAL A 755 -3.13 -13.48 -15.57
CA VAL A 755 -2.89 -14.51 -14.53
C VAL A 755 -1.43 -14.60 -14.10
N ALA A 756 -0.47 -14.33 -14.99
CA ALA A 756 0.96 -14.45 -14.72
C ALA A 756 1.44 -13.68 -13.47
N PRO A 757 1.04 -12.42 -13.23
CA PRO A 757 1.49 -11.66 -12.06
C PRO A 757 0.64 -11.89 -10.79
N ARG A 758 -0.39 -12.75 -10.82
CA ARG A 758 -1.34 -12.90 -9.71
C ARG A 758 -1.15 -14.26 -9.03
N PRO A 759 -0.56 -14.33 -7.82
CA PRO A 759 -0.25 -15.60 -7.16
C PRO A 759 -1.42 -16.59 -7.09
N GLY A 760 -2.63 -16.11 -6.82
CA GLY A 760 -3.83 -16.97 -6.74
C GLY A 760 -4.41 -17.44 -8.09
N LEU A 761 -3.92 -16.92 -9.22
CA LEU A 761 -4.37 -17.30 -10.57
C LEU A 761 -3.24 -17.88 -11.43
N ALA A 762 -1.98 -17.77 -10.99
CA ALA A 762 -0.80 -18.18 -11.75
C ALA A 762 -0.83 -19.67 -12.16
N GLN A 763 -1.50 -20.51 -11.38
CA GLN A 763 -1.75 -21.93 -11.67
C GLN A 763 -2.52 -22.18 -12.98
N HIS A 764 -3.30 -21.20 -13.44
CA HIS A 764 -4.11 -21.30 -14.66
C HIS A 764 -3.30 -21.00 -15.93
N PHE A 765 -2.06 -20.54 -15.81
CA PHE A 765 -1.25 -20.08 -16.93
C PHE A 765 -1.04 -21.18 -17.98
N ASP A 766 -0.63 -22.38 -17.57
CA ASP A 766 -0.31 -23.46 -18.51
C ASP A 766 -1.56 -24.00 -19.22
N THR A 767 -2.72 -23.96 -18.56
CA THR A 767 -4.01 -24.33 -19.16
C THR A 767 -4.44 -23.31 -20.22
N LEU A 768 -4.33 -22.01 -19.91
CA LEU A 768 -4.63 -20.95 -20.88
C LEU A 768 -3.63 -20.91 -22.03
N TYR A 769 -2.36 -21.24 -21.75
CA TYR A 769 -1.31 -21.32 -22.76
C TYR A 769 -1.64 -22.41 -23.77
N ARG A 770 -1.89 -23.64 -23.29
CA ARG A 770 -2.32 -24.77 -24.13
C ARG A 770 -3.56 -24.42 -24.93
N ARG A 771 -4.57 -23.83 -24.30
CA ARG A 771 -5.78 -23.40 -25.03
C ARG A 771 -5.49 -22.41 -26.15
N THR A 772 -4.55 -21.49 -25.95
CA THR A 772 -4.15 -20.53 -26.98
C THR A 772 -3.49 -21.25 -28.15
N VAL A 773 -2.63 -22.25 -27.87
CA VAL A 773 -1.99 -23.09 -28.90
C VAL A 773 -3.04 -23.92 -29.65
N ASP A 774 -3.97 -24.57 -28.96
CA ASP A 774 -5.05 -25.35 -29.61
C ASP A 774 -5.85 -24.49 -30.61
N CYS A 775 -6.12 -23.23 -30.25
CA CYS A 775 -6.80 -22.30 -31.16
C CYS A 775 -5.96 -21.93 -32.38
N LEU A 776 -4.63 -21.88 -32.25
CA LEU A 776 -3.71 -21.61 -33.36
C LEU A 776 -3.56 -22.82 -34.28
N GLU A 777 -3.50 -24.03 -33.73
CA GLU A 777 -3.42 -25.27 -34.51
C GLU A 777 -4.69 -25.52 -35.33
N ALA A 778 -5.84 -25.07 -34.84
CA ALA A 778 -7.11 -25.15 -35.56
C ALA A 778 -7.26 -24.15 -36.72
N ALA A 779 -6.33 -23.20 -36.91
CA ALA A 779 -6.48 -22.01 -37.76
C ALA A 779 -5.55 -21.91 -38.99
#